data_AF-A0A2R5EVA0-F1
#
_entry.id   AF-A0A2R5EVA0-F1
#
_cell.length_a   1.000
_cell.length_b   1.000
_cell.length_c   1.000
_cell.angle_alpha   90.00
_cell.angle_beta   90.00
_cell.angle_gamma   90.00
#
_symmetry.space_group_name_H-M   'P 1'
#
loop_
_entity.id
_entity.type
_entity.pdbx_description
1 polymer ?
#
loop_
_entity_poly.entity_id
_entity_poly.type
_entity_poly.pdbx_seq_one_letter_code
_entity_poly.pdbx_strand_id
1 'polypeptide(L)'
;MVSRIALLLKNGIAEGSLSVKNGHLEQGSLSYGNGDYDKNRHVFKSDDPARIELEISQTCNREGAYATVVYVRADQHAFSFFLRDVSADFPIYVREYGAIVTTAECQETYEQLVETIEGKRRRTDLQRIEGEAEESYEAAAQATRAMISPVWLGLSRDVRIFEAHFRGIGNTDNERMWDSVRPRMGAHGVSRSESDSTPVHYNYLLGRGLGCEYRISRRLEEGIFPIVHAVIEDGEVEYANTAFASLESSSLLTLKGTHYLVADQTSASYMFTPEQRAQYEELPEEWRHPREETVYYSRTIATNKAEVPRYAWFKSPMPAGCVAEFDGSTGFGQYAAGKVFAVSKLDGQPLWQEEIAVLLKPGQSVVFEFYIPHHPIVQERATRLREQHFEARHLECLSFWKSKLSSAAEIRLPEPRIQEMMQAGFMHLDLVSYGLEPDGTLLPAVGVYPGIGSESSPIIQYMDSIGAAQNAERSLQFFLDKQHESGLIQNYDGYMLETGAVLWSIGEHYRYTRDEEWLRRIKPKLLKSYTFIMQWRERNLREDLRGGGYGMLEGKTADPEDHFRSYMLNGYAYLGLKRLAETLAFSDSELSLQMAREARALRADIRRSLRETMARSPVVPLGDGSWAPSCAPWAEYSGPLSLYADGGKWGTHGSMVARDSMLGPLYLVFQEVLEPVEPEAAFLLHVHSELMCIRNVALSQPYYSIHPWVHLKRGEVKPFLKAFYNGLAGLADRDIYTFWEHYWHASPHKTHEEGWFLMQCRWMLYMEEGETLKLLRGVPRVWLEQGKQISLGHAVSYFGPISMRIESDTDNGRIIAEVQFHDDLRRAEKVEIRLPHPQGKRAIRTSQGDYHEETETVVLTVNASGTIQVILDFE
;
A
#
# COMPACT_ATOMS: atom_id res chain seq x y z
N MET A 1 -8.65 40.72 -25.86
CA MET A 1 -7.27 40.33 -26.19
C MET A 1 -7.38 39.18 -27.16
N VAL A 2 -6.58 39.20 -28.22
CA VAL A 2 -6.59 38.17 -29.25
C VAL A 2 -5.26 37.43 -29.15
N SER A 3 -5.31 36.10 -29.07
CA SER A 3 -4.14 35.22 -29.05
C SER A 3 -4.01 34.54 -30.41
N ARG A 4 -2.80 34.55 -30.97
CA ARG A 4 -2.49 33.89 -32.24
C ARG A 4 -1.53 32.75 -32.02
N ILE A 5 -1.91 31.56 -32.47
CA ILE A 5 -1.12 30.34 -32.31
C ILE A 5 -0.98 29.60 -33.64
N ALA A 6 0.00 28.71 -33.73
CA ALA A 6 0.22 27.82 -34.85
C ALA A 6 0.28 26.37 -34.38
N LEU A 7 -0.49 25.50 -35.03
CA LEU A 7 -0.42 24.05 -34.90
C LEU A 7 0.36 23.50 -36.09
N LEU A 8 1.50 22.87 -35.84
CA LEU A 8 2.33 22.20 -36.82
C LEU A 8 2.11 20.70 -36.70
N LEU A 9 1.82 20.06 -37.84
CA LEU A 9 1.57 18.63 -37.96
C LEU A 9 2.65 18.01 -38.83
N LYS A 10 3.30 16.96 -38.30
CA LYS A 10 4.30 16.18 -39.03
C LYS A 10 3.68 15.33 -40.14
N ASN A 11 2.48 14.82 -39.91
CA ASN A 11 1.79 13.91 -40.83
C ASN A 11 0.45 14.52 -41.26
N GLY A 12 -0.07 14.07 -42.40
CA GLY A 12 -1.42 14.40 -42.84
C GLY A 12 -2.50 13.91 -41.85
N ILE A 13 -3.63 14.61 -41.83
CA ILE A 13 -4.83 14.28 -41.05
C ILE A 13 -6.01 14.24 -42.01
N ALA A 14 -6.67 13.08 -42.11
CA ALA A 14 -7.77 12.85 -43.05
C ALA A 14 -8.98 13.74 -42.75
N GLU A 15 -9.29 13.94 -41.47
CA GLU A 15 -10.27 14.90 -40.99
C GLU A 15 -9.99 15.25 -39.53
N GLY A 16 -9.80 16.54 -39.26
CA GLY A 16 -9.65 17.07 -37.91
C GLY A 16 -10.60 18.24 -37.66
N SER A 17 -10.89 18.52 -36.39
CA SER A 17 -11.69 19.67 -35.99
C SER A 17 -11.07 20.39 -34.80
N LEU A 18 -11.22 21.70 -34.78
CA LEU A 18 -10.73 22.56 -33.73
C LEU A 18 -11.89 23.20 -32.99
N SER A 19 -11.82 23.22 -31.67
CA SER A 19 -12.78 23.93 -30.84
C SER A 19 -12.10 24.53 -29.62
N VAL A 20 -12.75 25.50 -28.99
CA VAL A 20 -12.20 26.25 -27.85
C VAL A 20 -13.24 26.30 -26.74
N LYS A 21 -12.83 25.98 -25.50
CA LYS A 21 -13.63 26.18 -24.28
C LYS A 21 -13.10 27.41 -23.54
N ASN A 22 -14.01 28.20 -22.96
CA ASN A 22 -13.70 29.46 -22.28
C ASN A 22 -12.93 30.45 -23.18
N GLY A 23 -13.33 30.53 -24.45
CA GLY A 23 -12.77 31.41 -25.48
C GLY A 23 -13.56 31.28 -26.78
N HIS A 24 -13.19 32.05 -27.79
CA HIS A 24 -13.84 32.01 -29.10
C HIS A 24 -12.80 31.86 -30.21
N LEU A 25 -12.97 30.87 -31.08
CA LEU A 25 -12.13 30.68 -32.26
C LEU A 25 -12.64 31.58 -33.39
N GLU A 26 -11.98 32.71 -33.61
CA GLU A 26 -12.40 33.74 -34.59
C GLU A 26 -12.09 33.30 -36.01
N GLN A 27 -10.87 32.80 -36.22
CA GLN A 27 -10.38 32.44 -37.54
C GLN A 27 -9.39 31.29 -37.45
N GLY A 28 -9.38 30.44 -38.49
CA GLY A 28 -8.28 29.53 -38.77
C GLY A 28 -7.94 29.53 -40.25
N SER A 29 -6.71 29.17 -40.57
CA SER A 29 -6.26 28.96 -41.95
C SER A 29 -5.06 28.03 -42.01
N LEU A 30 -5.00 27.25 -43.08
CA LEU A 30 -3.81 26.48 -43.43
C LEU A 30 -2.78 27.44 -44.05
N SER A 31 -1.66 27.64 -43.35
CA SER A 31 -0.54 28.51 -43.77
C SER A 31 0.35 27.81 -44.79
N TYR A 32 0.60 26.51 -44.59
CA TYR A 32 1.18 25.61 -45.59
C TYR A 32 0.67 24.18 -45.41
N GLY A 33 0.84 23.36 -46.46
CA GLY A 33 0.38 21.97 -46.55
C GLY A 33 -0.63 21.82 -47.70
N ASN A 34 -0.80 20.60 -48.20
CA ASN A 34 -1.85 20.30 -49.17
C ASN A 34 -3.11 19.88 -48.40
N GLY A 35 -4.17 20.68 -48.48
CA GLY A 35 -5.36 20.46 -47.68
C GLY A 35 -6.40 21.58 -47.77
N ASP A 36 -7.42 21.52 -46.91
CA ASP A 36 -8.48 22.51 -46.82
C ASP A 36 -8.83 22.82 -45.35
N TYR A 37 -9.29 24.05 -45.10
CA TYR A 37 -9.78 24.50 -43.79
C TYR A 37 -11.16 25.16 -43.96
N ASP A 38 -12.20 24.48 -43.46
CA ASP A 38 -13.55 25.03 -43.41
C ASP A 38 -13.68 25.97 -42.21
N LYS A 39 -13.68 27.27 -42.50
CA LYS A 39 -13.80 28.34 -41.50
C LYS A 39 -15.12 28.34 -40.73
N ASN A 40 -16.21 27.83 -41.31
CA ASN A 40 -17.52 27.86 -40.66
C ASN A 40 -17.67 26.70 -39.68
N ARG A 41 -17.04 25.57 -39.99
CA ARG A 41 -17.10 24.35 -39.15
C ARG A 41 -15.86 24.16 -38.28
N HIS A 42 -14.81 24.95 -38.50
CA HIS A 42 -13.49 24.78 -37.90
C HIS A 42 -12.92 23.36 -38.10
N VAL A 43 -13.20 22.79 -39.27
CA VAL A 43 -12.73 21.46 -39.69
C VAL A 43 -11.57 21.65 -40.66
N PHE A 44 -10.58 20.78 -40.58
CA PHE A 44 -9.41 20.81 -41.45
C PHE A 44 -9.08 19.42 -41.98
N LYS A 45 -8.43 19.40 -43.14
CA LYS A 45 -7.86 18.21 -43.76
C LYS A 45 -6.47 18.54 -44.25
N SER A 46 -5.55 17.59 -44.15
CA SER A 46 -4.22 17.72 -44.71
C SER A 46 -3.73 16.38 -45.22
N ASP A 47 -3.22 16.34 -46.44
CA ASP A 47 -2.62 15.14 -47.03
C ASP A 47 -1.13 14.99 -46.63
N ASP A 48 -0.50 16.12 -46.28
CA ASP A 48 0.94 16.27 -46.03
C ASP A 48 1.19 16.98 -44.68
N PRO A 49 2.46 17.12 -44.22
CA PRO A 49 2.79 18.02 -43.11
C PRO A 49 2.17 19.42 -43.31
N ALA A 50 1.57 19.97 -42.27
CA ALA A 50 0.82 21.22 -42.35
C ALA A 50 1.06 22.16 -41.18
N ARG A 51 0.81 23.45 -41.42
CA ARG A 51 0.73 24.48 -40.39
C ARG A 51 -0.64 25.14 -40.43
N ILE A 52 -1.34 25.11 -39.31
CA ILE A 52 -2.65 25.71 -39.14
C ILE A 52 -2.49 26.87 -38.17
N GLU A 53 -2.78 28.08 -38.62
CA GLU A 53 -2.75 29.29 -37.78
C GLU A 53 -4.16 29.60 -37.29
N LEU A 54 -4.27 29.95 -36.00
CA LEU A 54 -5.53 30.17 -35.31
C LEU A 54 -5.51 31.52 -34.61
N GLU A 55 -6.64 32.23 -34.71
CA GLU A 55 -6.90 33.46 -33.98
C GLU A 55 -8.01 33.22 -32.96
N ILE A 56 -7.69 33.39 -31.67
CA ILE A 56 -8.58 33.07 -30.55
C ILE A 56 -8.80 34.33 -29.72
N SER A 57 -10.06 34.69 -29.51
CA SER A 57 -10.49 35.84 -28.71
C SER A 57 -11.24 35.39 -27.46
N GLN A 58 -11.68 36.37 -26.65
CA GLN A 58 -12.43 36.15 -25.40
C GLN A 58 -11.75 35.16 -24.44
N THR A 59 -10.41 35.16 -24.45
CA THR A 59 -9.60 34.18 -23.74
C THR A 59 -9.55 34.45 -22.23
N CYS A 60 -9.43 33.38 -21.46
CA CYS A 60 -9.10 33.35 -20.05
C CYS A 60 -7.70 32.74 -19.89
N ASN A 61 -6.66 33.58 -20.04
CA ASN A 61 -5.26 33.13 -19.94
C ASN A 61 -4.67 33.21 -18.53
N ARG A 62 -5.47 33.55 -17.52
CA ARG A 62 -5.02 33.59 -16.12
C ARG A 62 -4.77 32.17 -15.58
N GLU A 63 -3.93 32.09 -14.56
CA GLU A 63 -3.68 30.89 -13.79
C GLU A 63 -4.93 30.47 -12.99
N GLY A 64 -5.12 29.15 -12.83
CA GLY A 64 -6.25 28.56 -12.11
C GLY A 64 -7.46 28.22 -12.98
N ALA A 65 -8.65 28.38 -12.40
CA ALA A 65 -9.92 27.81 -12.88
C ALA A 65 -10.42 28.37 -14.21
N TYR A 66 -10.98 27.48 -15.04
CA TYR A 66 -11.65 27.80 -16.30
C TYR A 66 -10.76 28.54 -17.31
N ALA A 67 -9.48 28.19 -17.35
CA ALA A 67 -8.58 28.68 -18.40
C ALA A 67 -9.08 28.28 -19.79
N THR A 68 -8.69 29.05 -20.81
CA THR A 68 -9.01 28.72 -22.20
C THR A 68 -8.29 27.43 -22.60
N VAL A 69 -9.05 26.46 -23.07
CA VAL A 69 -8.55 25.17 -23.58
C VAL A 69 -8.88 25.07 -25.05
N VAL A 70 -7.88 24.71 -25.86
CA VAL A 70 -8.04 24.42 -27.29
C VAL A 70 -8.05 22.91 -27.46
N TYR A 71 -9.05 22.40 -28.17
CA TYR A 71 -9.22 20.98 -28.49
C TYR A 71 -8.82 20.74 -29.93
N VAL A 72 -7.88 19.81 -30.14
CA VAL A 72 -7.52 19.27 -31.44
C VAL A 72 -8.12 17.87 -31.53
N ARG A 73 -9.22 17.74 -32.28
CA ARG A 73 -9.85 16.44 -32.54
C ARG A 73 -9.42 15.96 -33.91
N ALA A 74 -9.11 14.68 -34.01
CA ALA A 74 -8.81 13.99 -35.25
C ALA A 74 -9.22 12.52 -35.10
N ASP A 75 -9.26 11.80 -36.22
CA ASP A 75 -9.51 10.36 -36.29
C ASP A 75 -8.52 9.55 -35.44
N GLN A 76 -7.28 10.03 -35.35
CA GLN A 76 -6.25 9.55 -34.44
C GLN A 76 -5.58 10.73 -33.74
N HIS A 77 -4.98 10.49 -32.58
CA HIS A 77 -4.13 11.50 -31.90
C HIS A 77 -4.84 12.80 -31.50
N ALA A 78 -6.08 12.69 -31.00
CA ALA A 78 -6.77 13.85 -30.42
C ALA A 78 -6.12 14.27 -29.09
N PHE A 79 -5.93 15.57 -28.90
CA PHE A 79 -5.36 16.14 -27.68
C PHE A 79 -5.90 17.55 -27.43
N SER A 80 -5.64 18.06 -26.23
CA SER A 80 -5.99 19.43 -25.85
C SER A 80 -4.83 20.10 -25.14
N PHE A 81 -4.86 21.43 -25.06
CA PHE A 81 -3.86 22.20 -24.32
C PHE A 81 -4.47 23.48 -23.76
N PHE A 82 -3.89 23.99 -22.67
CA PHE A 82 -4.20 25.32 -22.19
C PHE A 82 -3.59 26.37 -23.12
N LEU A 83 -4.38 27.35 -23.55
CA LEU A 83 -3.90 28.42 -24.42
C LEU A 83 -2.81 29.27 -23.74
N ARG A 84 -2.90 29.43 -22.42
CA ARG A 84 -1.92 30.19 -21.63
C ARG A 84 -0.52 29.55 -21.59
N ASP A 85 -0.43 28.26 -21.90
CA ASP A 85 0.84 27.51 -21.87
C ASP A 85 1.55 27.50 -23.23
N VAL A 86 0.94 28.08 -24.28
CA VAL A 86 1.56 28.17 -25.62
C VAL A 86 2.68 29.21 -25.61
N SER A 87 3.88 28.78 -26.00
CA SER A 87 5.09 29.62 -26.03
C SER A 87 5.98 29.28 -27.23
N ALA A 88 6.76 30.26 -27.71
CA ALA A 88 7.80 30.04 -28.70
C ALA A 88 9.06 29.38 -28.10
N ASP A 89 9.40 29.74 -26.85
CA ASP A 89 10.61 29.25 -26.17
C ASP A 89 10.44 27.79 -25.68
N PHE A 90 9.20 27.42 -25.39
CA PHE A 90 8.79 26.11 -24.89
C PHE A 90 7.49 25.69 -25.62
N PRO A 91 7.57 25.36 -26.91
CA PRO A 91 6.39 24.94 -27.66
C PRO A 91 5.86 23.62 -27.12
N ILE A 92 4.55 23.43 -27.23
CA ILE A 92 3.87 22.20 -26.79
C ILE A 92 4.15 21.13 -27.83
N TYR A 93 5.11 20.25 -27.55
CA TYR A 93 5.55 19.19 -28.45
C TYR A 93 5.03 17.83 -28.00
N VAL A 94 3.98 17.33 -28.65
CA VAL A 94 3.44 15.98 -28.40
C VAL A 94 4.08 15.01 -29.38
N ARG A 95 5.23 14.45 -28.98
CA ARG A 95 6.12 13.65 -29.83
C ARG A 95 5.39 12.49 -30.50
N GLU A 96 4.65 11.71 -29.73
CA GLU A 96 3.96 10.50 -30.19
C GLU A 96 2.86 10.82 -31.21
N TYR A 97 2.33 12.04 -31.19
CA TYR A 97 1.28 12.50 -32.10
C TYR A 97 1.84 13.26 -33.31
N GLY A 98 3.15 13.55 -33.31
CA GLY A 98 3.78 14.34 -34.37
C GLY A 98 3.22 15.76 -34.46
N ALA A 99 2.86 16.37 -33.33
CA ALA A 99 2.21 17.67 -33.27
C ALA A 99 3.01 18.67 -32.42
N ILE A 100 3.13 19.91 -32.89
CA ILE A 100 3.71 21.03 -32.15
C ILE A 100 2.74 22.20 -32.14
N VAL A 101 2.53 22.80 -30.97
CA VAL A 101 1.81 24.08 -30.84
C VAL A 101 2.78 25.17 -30.37
N THR A 102 2.83 26.27 -31.11
CA THR A 102 3.66 27.44 -30.81
C THR A 102 2.89 28.73 -31.08
N THR A 103 3.48 29.88 -30.77
CA THR A 103 2.92 31.19 -31.14
C THR A 103 2.95 31.38 -32.66
N ALA A 104 1.96 32.06 -33.24
CA ALA A 104 1.92 32.26 -34.70
C ALA A 104 3.12 33.07 -35.23
N GLU A 105 3.76 33.89 -34.38
CA GLU A 105 4.95 34.66 -34.70
C GLU A 105 6.19 33.79 -34.92
N CYS A 106 6.22 32.58 -34.35
CA CYS A 106 7.29 31.59 -34.58
C CYS A 106 7.12 30.99 -35.98
N GLN A 107 8.12 31.23 -36.85
CA GLN A 107 8.13 30.79 -38.25
C GLN A 107 9.00 29.55 -38.48
N GLU A 108 9.54 28.95 -37.41
CA GLU A 108 10.31 27.70 -37.52
C GLU A 108 9.42 26.54 -37.97
N THR A 109 10.00 25.62 -38.74
CA THR A 109 9.29 24.40 -39.17
C THR A 109 9.20 23.39 -38.04
N TYR A 110 8.38 22.35 -38.23
CA TYR A 110 8.27 21.25 -37.28
C TYR A 110 9.66 20.64 -36.99
N GLU A 111 10.45 20.37 -38.03
CA GLU A 111 11.78 19.75 -37.92
C GLU A 111 12.78 20.63 -37.17
N GLN A 112 12.76 21.95 -37.42
CA GLN A 112 13.64 22.90 -36.74
C GLN A 112 13.31 22.99 -35.24
N LEU A 113 12.03 22.98 -34.89
CA LEU A 113 11.59 22.95 -33.50
C LEU A 113 11.95 21.63 -32.81
N VAL A 114 11.75 20.49 -33.48
CA VAL A 114 12.19 19.18 -32.95
C VAL A 114 13.71 19.16 -32.73
N GLU A 115 14.50 19.61 -33.70
CA GLU A 115 15.96 19.70 -33.57
C GLU A 115 16.36 20.59 -32.39
N THR A 116 15.69 21.71 -32.20
CA THR A 116 15.94 22.64 -31.09
C THR A 116 15.57 22.04 -29.73
N ILE A 117 14.45 21.32 -29.63
CA ILE A 117 13.98 20.71 -28.38
C ILE A 117 14.87 19.51 -28.03
N GLU A 118 15.02 18.56 -28.95
CA GLU A 118 15.75 17.31 -28.73
C GLU A 118 17.26 17.55 -28.68
N GLY A 119 17.77 18.57 -29.38
CA GLY A 119 19.17 19.00 -29.35
C GLY A 119 19.64 19.47 -27.96
N LYS A 120 18.72 19.88 -27.07
CA LYS A 120 19.03 20.20 -25.66
C LYS A 120 19.34 18.96 -24.81
N ARG A 121 19.03 17.75 -25.29
CA ARG A 121 19.30 16.45 -24.63
C ARG A 121 18.84 16.39 -23.17
N ARG A 122 17.71 17.03 -22.88
CA ARG A 122 17.05 16.94 -21.57
C ARG A 122 16.46 15.54 -21.38
N ARG A 123 16.06 15.23 -20.15
CA ARG A 123 15.55 13.90 -19.79
C ARG A 123 14.29 14.05 -18.94
N THR A 124 13.32 13.18 -19.17
CA THR A 124 12.19 12.99 -18.25
C THR A 124 12.67 12.41 -16.93
N ASP A 125 11.86 12.51 -15.88
CA ASP A 125 12.18 11.96 -14.57
C ASP A 125 12.49 10.46 -14.60
N LEU A 126 11.71 9.68 -15.34
CA LEU A 126 11.99 8.26 -15.54
C LEU A 126 13.30 8.01 -16.31
N GLN A 127 13.61 8.81 -17.33
CA GLN A 127 14.90 8.72 -18.05
C GLN A 127 16.09 9.14 -17.17
N ARG A 128 15.90 10.07 -16.22
CA ARG A 128 16.92 10.41 -15.22
C ARG A 128 17.19 9.22 -14.31
N ILE A 129 16.13 8.63 -13.75
CA ILE A 129 16.21 7.44 -12.88
C ILE A 129 16.86 6.26 -13.59
N GLU A 130 16.52 6.01 -14.87
CA GLU A 130 17.14 4.95 -15.66
C GLU A 130 18.66 5.14 -15.83
N GLY A 131 19.12 6.39 -15.83
CA GLY A 131 20.53 6.75 -15.85
C GLY A 131 21.25 6.71 -14.50
N GLU A 132 20.53 6.57 -13.39
CA GLU A 132 21.08 6.46 -12.03
C GLU A 132 21.54 5.02 -11.72
N ALA A 133 22.24 4.84 -10.61
CA ALA A 133 22.45 3.51 -10.03
C ALA A 133 21.11 2.93 -9.54
N GLU A 134 21.03 1.60 -9.43
CA GLU A 134 19.91 0.96 -8.74
C GLU A 134 19.82 1.50 -7.30
N GLU A 135 18.61 1.89 -6.88
CA GLU A 135 18.39 2.45 -5.54
C GLU A 135 18.59 1.36 -4.47
N SER A 136 19.07 1.75 -3.29
CA SER A 136 19.18 0.88 -2.11
C SER A 136 18.42 1.48 -0.93
N TYR A 137 18.17 0.67 0.11
CA TYR A 137 17.58 1.16 1.35
C TYR A 137 18.44 2.25 1.99
N GLU A 138 19.77 2.11 2.04
CA GLU A 138 20.68 3.09 2.66
C GLU A 138 20.61 4.45 1.96
N ALA A 139 20.64 4.45 0.63
CA ALA A 139 20.55 5.67 -0.16
C ALA A 139 19.17 6.34 0.00
N ALA A 140 18.09 5.55 0.00
CA ALA A 140 16.75 6.04 0.25
C ALA A 140 16.58 6.60 1.68
N ALA A 141 17.09 5.91 2.70
CA ALA A 141 16.97 6.31 4.11
C ALA A 141 17.73 7.61 4.42
N GLN A 142 18.83 7.89 3.71
CA GLN A 142 19.54 9.16 3.77
C GLN A 142 18.78 10.30 3.08
N ALA A 143 18.04 9.99 2.01
CA ALA A 143 17.32 10.98 1.22
C ALA A 143 15.87 11.25 1.68
N THR A 144 15.34 10.44 2.59
CA THR A 144 13.93 10.47 3.02
C THR A 144 13.80 10.72 4.53
N ARG A 145 12.61 11.19 4.94
CA ARG A 145 12.29 11.45 6.36
C ARG A 145 12.23 10.15 7.16
N ALA A 146 12.66 10.20 8.42
CA ALA A 146 12.44 9.11 9.38
C ALA A 146 11.06 9.29 10.03
N MET A 147 10.24 8.24 10.01
CA MET A 147 8.88 8.24 10.55
C MET A 147 8.82 7.30 11.75
N ILE A 148 8.98 7.86 12.96
CA ILE A 148 8.98 7.06 14.19
C ILE A 148 7.52 6.79 14.59
N SER A 149 7.14 5.52 14.74
CA SER A 149 5.79 5.05 15.09
C SER A 149 5.74 4.54 16.54
N PRO A 150 4.60 4.67 17.26
CA PRO A 150 4.42 3.91 18.48
C PRO A 150 4.43 2.39 18.21
N VAL A 151 4.80 1.61 19.22
CA VAL A 151 4.84 0.14 19.11
C VAL A 151 3.48 -0.41 19.47
N TRP A 152 2.88 -1.24 18.61
CA TRP A 152 1.67 -1.98 18.93
C TRP A 152 2.03 -3.40 19.35
N LEU A 153 1.60 -3.80 20.55
CA LEU A 153 1.81 -5.14 21.12
C LEU A 153 0.44 -5.73 21.50
N GLY A 154 0.24 -7.00 21.21
CA GLY A 154 -1.04 -7.66 21.49
C GLY A 154 -0.94 -9.15 21.27
N LEU A 155 -2.09 -9.81 21.28
CA LEU A 155 -2.21 -11.23 20.97
C LEU A 155 -3.06 -11.33 19.70
N SER A 156 -2.52 -11.98 18.67
CA SER A 156 -3.26 -12.25 17.43
C SER A 156 -4.69 -12.71 17.71
N ARG A 157 -5.66 -12.29 16.88
CA ARG A 157 -7.11 -12.59 17.03
C ARG A 157 -7.82 -11.85 18.16
N ASP A 158 -7.10 -11.30 19.14
CA ASP A 158 -7.66 -10.54 20.25
C ASP A 158 -7.57 -9.03 19.97
N VAL A 159 -8.68 -8.33 20.08
CA VAL A 159 -8.77 -6.89 19.79
C VAL A 159 -8.10 -6.01 20.85
N ARG A 160 -7.77 -6.58 22.01
CA ARG A 160 -7.12 -5.92 23.14
C ARG A 160 -5.62 -5.84 22.91
N ILE A 161 -5.15 -4.65 22.57
CA ILE A 161 -3.74 -4.38 22.28
C ILE A 161 -3.20 -3.25 23.16
N PHE A 162 -1.90 -3.03 23.12
CA PHE A 162 -1.21 -1.96 23.82
C PHE A 162 -0.40 -1.15 22.82
N GLU A 163 -0.50 0.17 22.93
CA GLU A 163 0.35 1.12 22.24
C GLU A 163 1.41 1.64 23.22
N ALA A 164 2.68 1.33 22.93
CA ALA A 164 3.81 1.74 23.75
C ALA A 164 4.63 2.84 23.06
N HIS A 165 4.96 3.87 23.83
CA HIS A 165 5.80 5.00 23.44
C HIS A 165 7.03 5.04 24.34
N PHE A 166 8.18 5.28 23.73
CA PHE A 166 9.41 5.63 24.43
C PHE A 166 9.62 7.14 24.27
N ARG A 167 10.12 7.81 25.31
CA ARG A 167 10.17 9.28 25.45
C ARG A 167 10.58 10.02 24.17
N GLY A 168 10.03 11.21 23.98
CA GLY A 168 10.26 12.04 22.79
C GLY A 168 9.32 11.74 21.62
N ILE A 169 8.46 10.71 21.75
CA ILE A 169 7.43 10.33 20.78
C ILE A 169 6.07 10.78 21.32
N GLY A 170 5.23 11.36 20.46
CA GLY A 170 3.89 11.81 20.84
C GLY A 170 3.38 12.99 20.01
N ASN A 171 2.06 13.17 20.00
CA ASN A 171 1.39 14.25 19.27
C ASN A 171 1.29 15.54 20.10
N THR A 172 1.40 15.43 21.42
CA THR A 172 1.40 16.57 22.34
C THR A 172 2.70 16.64 23.13
N ASP A 173 3.04 17.83 23.62
CA ASP A 173 4.21 18.01 24.50
C ASP A 173 4.11 17.13 25.75
N ASN A 174 2.90 16.96 26.30
CA ASN A 174 2.67 16.10 27.45
C ASN A 174 2.93 14.61 27.14
N GLU A 175 2.58 14.12 25.95
CA GLU A 175 2.90 12.74 25.55
C GLU A 175 4.41 12.56 25.35
N ARG A 176 5.09 13.54 24.74
CA ARG A 176 6.54 13.47 24.48
C ARG A 176 7.38 13.44 25.75
N MET A 177 6.87 13.98 26.85
CA MET A 177 7.58 14.09 28.14
C MET A 177 7.86 12.74 28.81
N TRP A 178 7.07 11.70 28.52
CA TRP A 178 7.10 10.44 29.27
C TRP A 178 7.34 9.24 28.35
N ASP A 179 7.86 8.16 28.91
CA ASP A 179 7.58 6.84 28.35
C ASP A 179 6.12 6.50 28.70
N SER A 180 5.37 5.85 27.81
CA SER A 180 3.96 5.56 28.10
C SER A 180 3.45 4.28 27.48
N VAL A 181 2.44 3.68 28.14
CA VAL A 181 1.66 2.55 27.62
C VAL A 181 0.19 2.93 27.63
N ARG A 182 -0.48 2.72 26.49
CA ARG A 182 -1.92 2.97 26.30
C ARG A 182 -2.60 1.67 25.90
N PRO A 183 -3.47 1.09 26.74
CA PRO A 183 -4.34 0.01 26.31
C PRO A 183 -5.31 0.50 25.24
N ARG A 184 -5.57 -0.33 24.22
CA ARG A 184 -6.47 -0.03 23.10
C ARG A 184 -7.38 -1.21 22.81
N MET A 185 -8.65 -0.89 22.57
CA MET A 185 -9.64 -1.77 22.00
C MET A 185 -9.80 -1.39 20.53
N GLY A 186 -9.03 -2.05 19.65
CA GLY A 186 -8.97 -1.70 18.23
C GLY A 186 -8.56 -0.24 18.01
N ALA A 187 -9.47 0.56 17.44
CA ALA A 187 -9.24 1.98 17.16
C ALA A 187 -9.24 2.87 18.41
N HIS A 188 -9.86 2.43 19.49
CA HIS A 188 -10.18 3.29 20.63
C HIS A 188 -9.27 3.02 21.82
N GLY A 189 -8.83 4.08 22.50
CA GLY A 189 -8.17 3.92 23.79
C GLY A 189 -9.17 3.48 24.87
N VAL A 190 -8.72 2.68 25.82
CA VAL A 190 -9.58 2.17 26.90
C VAL A 190 -9.91 3.29 27.89
N SER A 191 -11.18 3.44 28.23
CA SER A 191 -11.66 4.44 29.19
C SER A 191 -11.25 4.09 30.63
N ARG A 192 -11.05 5.12 31.47
CA ARG A 192 -10.64 4.94 32.88
C ARG A 192 -11.72 4.30 33.76
N SER A 193 -12.98 4.57 33.47
CA SER A 193 -14.14 4.00 34.15
C SER A 193 -15.37 4.07 33.24
N GLU A 194 -16.45 3.39 33.60
CA GLU A 194 -17.74 3.48 32.89
C GLU A 194 -18.31 4.92 32.85
N SER A 195 -17.89 5.79 33.78
CA SER A 195 -18.35 7.18 33.89
C SER A 195 -17.38 8.24 33.34
N ASP A 196 -16.13 7.87 33.01
CA ASP A 196 -15.11 8.78 32.45
C ASP A 196 -14.64 8.21 31.11
N SER A 197 -15.16 8.78 30.03
CA SER A 197 -14.84 8.38 28.66
C SER A 197 -13.42 8.78 28.22
N THR A 198 -12.66 9.51 29.04
CA THR A 198 -11.28 9.89 28.72
C THR A 198 -10.40 8.64 28.60
N PRO A 199 -9.74 8.42 27.45
CA PRO A 199 -8.81 7.31 27.29
C PRO A 199 -7.66 7.37 28.31
N VAL A 200 -7.38 6.23 28.95
CA VAL A 200 -6.24 6.11 29.86
C VAL A 200 -4.94 5.90 29.08
N HIS A 201 -3.88 6.55 29.54
CA HIS A 201 -2.51 6.16 29.23
C HIS A 201 -1.70 6.23 30.52
N TYR A 202 -0.76 5.31 30.67
CA TYR A 202 0.06 5.17 31.87
C TYR A 202 1.45 5.71 31.58
N ASN A 203 1.83 6.77 32.29
CA ASN A 203 3.16 7.37 32.18
C ASN A 203 4.12 6.66 33.12
N TYR A 204 5.30 6.32 32.62
CA TYR A 204 6.40 5.76 33.40
C TYR A 204 7.71 6.41 32.95
N LEU A 205 8.82 6.08 33.65
CA LEU A 205 10.12 6.63 33.28
C LEU A 205 11.26 5.66 33.60
N LEU A 206 12.18 5.51 32.65
CA LEU A 206 13.42 4.72 32.78
C LEU A 206 14.66 5.64 32.74
N GLY A 207 15.21 6.02 33.88
CA GLY A 207 16.28 7.01 33.97
C GLY A 207 15.79 8.42 34.26
N ARG A 208 16.66 9.42 34.07
CA ARG A 208 16.49 10.79 34.58
C ARG A 208 15.47 11.63 33.81
N GLY A 209 15.05 11.22 32.62
CA GLY A 209 14.11 11.96 31.79
C GLY A 209 14.64 12.33 30.40
N LEU A 210 14.06 13.37 29.81
CA LEU A 210 14.51 13.96 28.54
C LEU A 210 15.74 14.85 28.78
N GLY A 211 16.82 14.55 28.06
CA GLY A 211 18.04 15.34 28.03
C GLY A 211 18.25 16.06 26.71
N CYS A 212 19.41 16.70 26.54
CA CYS A 212 19.83 17.28 25.25
C CYS A 212 20.28 16.25 24.21
N GLU A 213 20.42 14.97 24.62
CA GLU A 213 20.78 13.85 23.76
C GLU A 213 19.57 12.93 23.54
N TYR A 214 19.41 12.42 22.32
CA TYR A 214 18.42 11.41 21.98
C TYR A 214 19.12 10.09 21.67
N ARG A 215 19.35 9.27 22.71
CA ARG A 215 20.05 7.97 22.64
C ARG A 215 19.11 6.84 23.00
N ILE A 216 18.21 6.53 22.07
CA ILE A 216 17.23 5.46 22.18
C ILE A 216 17.29 4.63 20.91
N SER A 217 17.39 3.32 21.06
CA SER A 217 17.18 2.36 19.97
C SER A 217 16.02 1.44 20.31
N ARG A 218 15.29 1.00 19.28
CA ARG A 218 14.20 0.04 19.39
C ARG A 218 14.40 -1.07 18.37
N ARG A 219 13.96 -2.29 18.67
CA ARG A 219 13.97 -3.40 17.73
C ARG A 219 12.97 -4.47 18.16
N LEU A 220 12.38 -5.16 17.21
CA LEU A 220 11.60 -6.37 17.47
C LEU A 220 12.53 -7.54 17.87
N GLU A 221 12.05 -8.45 18.71
CA GLU A 221 12.76 -9.70 19.03
C GLU A 221 13.04 -10.47 17.74
N GLU A 222 14.30 -10.87 17.55
CA GLU A 222 14.80 -11.46 16.30
C GLU A 222 14.55 -10.61 15.04
N GLY A 223 14.22 -9.31 15.19
CA GLY A 223 13.82 -8.42 14.10
C GLY A 223 12.41 -8.68 13.54
N ILE A 224 11.65 -9.60 14.14
CA ILE A 224 10.44 -10.18 13.52
C ILE A 224 9.24 -10.15 14.46
N PHE A 225 9.42 -10.58 15.70
CA PHE A 225 8.27 -10.90 16.55
C PHE A 225 7.78 -9.67 17.33
N PRO A 226 6.45 -9.50 17.54
CA PRO A 226 5.83 -8.43 18.34
C PRO A 226 6.20 -8.46 19.85
N ILE A 227 7.48 -8.37 20.12
CA ILE A 227 8.15 -8.25 21.41
C ILE A 227 9.20 -7.18 21.17
N VAL A 228 9.09 -6.04 21.86
CA VAL A 228 9.98 -4.91 21.63
C VAL A 228 11.13 -4.91 22.63
N HIS A 229 12.33 -4.69 22.11
CA HIS A 229 13.51 -4.32 22.86
C HIS A 229 13.78 -2.84 22.66
N ALA A 230 13.91 -2.09 23.74
CA ALA A 230 14.35 -0.72 23.70
C ALA A 230 15.57 -0.53 24.60
N VAL A 231 16.61 0.15 24.09
CA VAL A 231 17.78 0.51 24.87
C VAL A 231 17.81 2.02 25.01
N ILE A 232 17.77 2.50 26.24
CA ILE A 232 17.86 3.92 26.58
C ILE A 232 19.20 4.15 27.27
N GLU A 233 20.04 5.02 26.72
CA GLU A 233 21.32 5.39 27.31
C GLU A 233 21.18 6.74 28.02
N ASP A 234 21.24 6.72 29.35
CA ASP A 234 21.15 7.92 30.19
C ASP A 234 22.49 8.19 30.86
N GLY A 235 23.36 8.92 30.14
CA GLY A 235 24.77 9.07 30.52
C GLY A 235 25.52 7.74 30.42
N GLU A 236 25.96 7.23 31.56
CA GLU A 236 26.72 5.97 31.66
C GLU A 236 25.89 4.82 32.26
N VAL A 237 24.57 5.00 32.38
CA VAL A 237 23.63 3.94 32.78
C VAL A 237 22.81 3.57 31.56
N GLU A 238 22.86 2.29 31.19
CA GLU A 238 22.09 1.71 30.09
C GLU A 238 20.83 1.04 30.66
N TYR A 239 19.67 1.33 30.09
CA TYR A 239 18.39 0.71 30.44
C TYR A 239 17.93 -0.15 29.27
N ALA A 240 18.12 -1.47 29.37
CA ALA A 240 17.64 -2.43 28.39
C ALA A 240 16.23 -2.90 28.78
N ASN A 241 15.22 -2.46 28.05
CA ASN A 241 13.81 -2.80 28.25
C ASN A 241 13.36 -3.86 27.24
N THR A 242 12.65 -4.88 27.72
CA THR A 242 11.91 -5.83 26.89
C THR A 242 10.43 -5.77 27.27
N ALA A 243 9.54 -5.67 26.28
CA ALA A 243 8.11 -5.63 26.50
C ALA A 243 7.30 -6.45 25.48
N PHE A 244 6.21 -7.05 25.92
CA PHE A 244 5.31 -7.88 25.11
C PHE A 244 3.93 -8.02 25.75
N ALA A 245 2.95 -8.54 25.01
CA ALA A 245 1.64 -8.89 25.54
C ALA A 245 1.54 -10.40 25.83
N SER A 246 0.85 -10.77 26.92
CA SER A 246 0.46 -12.16 27.25
C SER A 246 -0.81 -12.16 28.10
N LEU A 247 -1.34 -13.33 28.47
CA LEU A 247 -2.49 -13.43 29.37
C LEU A 247 -2.06 -13.26 30.84
N GLU A 248 -3.00 -12.96 31.74
CA GLU A 248 -2.73 -12.88 33.19
C GLU A 248 -2.19 -14.19 33.77
N SER A 249 -2.72 -15.33 33.32
CA SER A 249 -2.53 -16.62 33.99
C SER A 249 -2.66 -17.83 33.06
N SER A 250 -3.62 -17.84 32.12
CA SER A 250 -3.83 -18.97 31.21
C SER A 250 -2.71 -19.08 30.17
N SER A 251 -2.63 -20.23 29.50
CA SER A 251 -1.67 -20.41 28.41
C SER A 251 -2.17 -19.71 27.13
N LEU A 252 -1.24 -19.17 26.33
CA LEU A 252 -1.57 -18.60 25.02
C LEU A 252 -2.17 -19.62 24.04
N LEU A 253 -1.96 -20.92 24.27
CA LEU A 253 -2.63 -21.99 23.49
C LEU A 253 -4.14 -22.04 23.71
N THR A 254 -4.66 -21.38 24.75
CA THR A 254 -6.09 -21.30 25.06
C THR A 254 -6.74 -20.01 24.56
N LEU A 255 -5.99 -19.19 23.80
CA LEU A 255 -6.48 -17.92 23.26
C LEU A 255 -7.70 -18.16 22.36
N LYS A 256 -8.83 -17.58 22.74
CA LYS A 256 -10.08 -17.68 21.97
C LYS A 256 -10.22 -16.60 20.90
N GLY A 257 -9.57 -15.46 21.09
CA GLY A 257 -9.76 -14.26 20.26
C GLY A 257 -11.08 -13.52 20.52
N THR A 258 -11.45 -12.62 19.62
CA THR A 258 -12.63 -11.75 19.71
C THR A 258 -13.59 -11.99 18.55
N HIS A 259 -14.89 -12.15 18.80
CA HIS A 259 -15.88 -12.32 17.73
C HIS A 259 -15.83 -11.14 16.74
N TYR A 260 -15.88 -11.41 15.43
CA TYR A 260 -15.61 -10.40 14.40
C TYR A 260 -16.52 -9.16 14.48
N LEU A 261 -17.81 -9.30 14.79
CA LEU A 261 -18.71 -8.14 15.00
C LEU A 261 -18.31 -7.31 16.23
N VAL A 262 -17.79 -7.93 17.29
CA VAL A 262 -17.29 -7.20 18.45
C VAL A 262 -16.03 -6.44 18.09
N ALA A 263 -15.12 -7.06 17.35
CA ALA A 263 -13.92 -6.39 16.86
C ALA A 263 -14.25 -5.24 15.90
N ASP A 264 -15.16 -5.45 14.93
CA ASP A 264 -15.56 -4.45 13.93
C ASP A 264 -16.18 -3.21 14.59
N GLN A 265 -17.00 -3.40 15.62
CA GLN A 265 -17.59 -2.30 16.39
C GLN A 265 -16.56 -1.39 17.06
N THR A 266 -15.33 -1.87 17.28
CA THR A 266 -14.24 -1.12 17.89
C THR A 266 -13.34 -0.40 16.89
N SER A 267 -13.60 -0.60 15.59
CA SER A 267 -12.89 0.08 14.51
C SER A 267 -13.43 1.49 14.26
N ALA A 268 -12.56 2.40 13.82
CA ALA A 268 -12.98 3.75 13.45
C ALA A 268 -13.88 3.72 12.21
N SER A 269 -15.01 4.42 12.27
CA SER A 269 -16.00 4.54 11.17
C SER A 269 -16.60 3.22 10.68
N TYR A 270 -16.72 2.22 11.56
CA TYR A 270 -17.42 0.97 11.26
C TYR A 270 -18.87 1.19 10.83
N MET A 271 -19.39 0.31 9.97
CA MET A 271 -20.77 0.36 9.48
C MET A 271 -21.53 -0.92 9.81
N PHE A 272 -22.64 -0.80 10.54
CA PHE A 272 -23.59 -1.90 10.78
C PHE A 272 -24.92 -1.64 10.08
N THR A 273 -25.46 -2.65 9.40
CA THR A 273 -26.89 -2.66 9.06
C THR A 273 -27.74 -2.87 10.33
N PRO A 274 -29.05 -2.57 10.30
CA PRO A 274 -29.94 -2.87 11.42
C PRO A 274 -29.89 -4.34 11.85
N GLU A 275 -29.79 -5.27 10.90
CA GLU A 275 -29.72 -6.71 11.17
C GLU A 275 -28.40 -7.10 11.83
N GLN A 276 -27.28 -6.54 11.37
CA GLN A 276 -25.96 -6.77 11.97
C GLN A 276 -25.89 -6.18 13.38
N ARG A 277 -26.54 -5.03 13.62
CA ARG A 277 -26.67 -4.44 14.95
C ARG A 277 -27.45 -5.36 15.89
N ALA A 278 -28.56 -5.92 15.43
CA ALA A 278 -29.33 -6.89 16.22
C ALA A 278 -28.49 -8.15 16.54
N GLN A 279 -27.77 -8.70 15.54
CA GLN A 279 -26.85 -9.82 15.75
C GLN A 279 -25.78 -9.50 16.80
N TYR A 280 -25.18 -8.31 16.74
CA TYR A 280 -24.20 -7.86 17.72
C TYR A 280 -24.80 -7.78 19.14
N GLU A 281 -26.02 -7.25 19.28
CA GLU A 281 -26.70 -7.10 20.57
C GLU A 281 -27.05 -8.46 21.22
N GLU A 282 -27.30 -9.49 20.41
CA GLU A 282 -27.54 -10.87 20.86
C GLU A 282 -26.26 -11.62 21.29
N LEU A 283 -25.07 -11.10 20.98
CA LEU A 283 -23.82 -11.77 21.33
C LEU A 283 -23.62 -11.86 22.86
N PRO A 284 -23.12 -13.02 23.37
CA PRO A 284 -22.78 -13.19 24.77
C PRO A 284 -21.93 -12.06 25.32
N GLU A 285 -22.27 -11.59 26.52
CA GLU A 285 -21.56 -10.51 27.21
C GLU A 285 -20.07 -10.82 27.42
N GLU A 286 -19.71 -12.10 27.58
CA GLU A 286 -18.33 -12.56 27.74
C GLU A 286 -17.39 -12.23 26.58
N TRP A 287 -17.93 -11.99 25.37
CA TRP A 287 -17.14 -11.51 24.23
C TRP A 287 -16.78 -10.03 24.34
N ARG A 288 -17.60 -9.25 25.05
CA ARG A 288 -17.37 -7.83 25.34
C ARG A 288 -16.56 -7.64 26.63
N HIS A 289 -16.74 -8.55 27.59
CA HIS A 289 -16.10 -8.53 28.90
C HIS A 289 -15.51 -9.90 29.24
N PRO A 290 -14.30 -10.21 28.74
CA PRO A 290 -13.64 -11.48 29.01
C PRO A 290 -13.33 -11.65 30.50
N ARG A 291 -13.29 -12.90 30.98
CA ARG A 291 -12.99 -13.20 32.40
C ARG A 291 -11.51 -12.98 32.77
N GLU A 292 -10.64 -12.97 31.78
CA GLU A 292 -9.19 -12.79 31.90
C GLU A 292 -8.74 -11.65 30.97
N GLU A 293 -7.83 -10.82 31.44
CA GLU A 293 -7.23 -9.71 30.71
C GLU A 293 -5.99 -10.15 29.93
N THR A 294 -5.81 -9.50 28.78
CA THR A 294 -4.48 -9.38 28.16
C THR A 294 -3.66 -8.40 28.99
N VAL A 295 -2.36 -8.67 29.15
CA VAL A 295 -1.46 -7.93 30.02
C VAL A 295 -0.22 -7.52 29.25
N TYR A 296 0.17 -6.26 29.39
CA TYR A 296 1.47 -5.76 28.96
C TYR A 296 2.52 -6.11 30.01
N TYR A 297 3.48 -6.97 29.66
CA TYR A 297 4.62 -7.31 30.49
C TYR A 297 5.82 -6.46 30.08
N SER A 298 6.46 -5.81 31.05
CA SER A 298 7.68 -5.03 30.82
C SER A 298 8.75 -5.34 31.85
N ARG A 299 9.99 -5.48 31.39
CA ARG A 299 11.18 -5.63 32.22
C ARG A 299 12.28 -4.74 31.72
N THR A 300 12.90 -3.99 32.62
CA THR A 300 14.07 -3.16 32.37
C THR A 300 15.24 -3.63 33.22
N ILE A 301 16.38 -3.89 32.59
CA ILE A 301 17.66 -4.11 33.26
C ILE A 301 18.46 -2.81 33.15
N ALA A 302 18.64 -2.09 34.26
CA ALA A 302 19.52 -0.94 34.28
C ALA A 302 20.92 -1.38 34.70
N THR A 303 21.94 -1.04 33.93
CA THR A 303 23.34 -1.43 34.17
C THR A 303 24.25 -0.22 34.19
N ASN A 304 25.06 -0.09 35.24
CA ASN A 304 26.09 0.94 35.31
C ASN A 304 27.30 0.53 34.45
N LYS A 305 27.54 1.27 33.35
CA LYS A 305 28.67 1.07 32.44
C LYS A 305 29.88 1.94 32.81
N ALA A 306 29.78 2.81 33.81
CA ALA A 306 30.88 3.65 34.27
C ALA A 306 31.89 2.87 35.14
N GLU A 307 33.08 3.44 35.29
CA GLU A 307 34.13 2.95 36.21
C GLU A 307 33.90 3.35 37.68
N VAL A 308 32.83 4.12 37.94
CA VAL A 308 32.48 4.66 39.26
C VAL A 308 30.99 4.44 39.56
N PRO A 309 30.54 4.52 40.83
CA PRO A 309 29.13 4.39 41.14
C PRO A 309 28.22 5.41 40.42
N ARG A 310 27.05 4.95 39.98
CA ARG A 310 26.02 5.75 39.32
C ARG A 310 24.65 5.39 39.88
N TYR A 311 23.73 6.35 39.93
CA TYR A 311 22.34 6.07 40.28
C TYR A 311 21.57 5.65 39.01
N ALA A 312 20.66 4.69 39.14
CA ALA A 312 19.61 4.40 38.18
C ALA A 312 18.27 4.90 38.73
N TRP A 313 17.39 5.41 37.86
CA TRP A 313 16.08 5.97 38.25
C TRP A 313 14.94 5.22 37.58
N PHE A 314 13.85 5.02 38.31
CA PHE A 314 12.64 4.39 37.80
C PHE A 314 11.41 5.11 38.33
N LYS A 315 10.39 5.23 37.48
CA LYS A 315 9.03 5.61 37.85
C LYS A 315 8.07 4.52 37.38
N SER A 316 7.27 4.00 38.30
CA SER A 316 6.20 3.02 38.02
C SER A 316 5.09 3.64 37.17
N PRO A 317 4.40 2.86 36.31
CA PRO A 317 3.28 3.36 35.53
C PRO A 317 2.21 4.02 36.40
N MET A 318 1.79 5.23 36.03
CA MET A 318 0.73 5.98 36.70
C MET A 318 -0.22 6.58 35.65
N PRO A 319 -1.56 6.50 35.81
CA PRO A 319 -2.49 7.03 34.83
C PRO A 319 -2.37 8.56 34.76
N ALA A 320 -2.10 9.07 33.56
CA ALA A 320 -2.01 10.51 33.36
C ALA A 320 -3.36 11.18 33.63
N GLY A 321 -3.37 12.30 34.35
CA GLY A 321 -4.55 13.14 34.55
C GLY A 321 -5.68 12.51 35.38
N CYS A 322 -5.36 11.54 36.24
CA CYS A 322 -6.29 10.91 37.18
C CYS A 322 -5.66 10.80 38.58
N VAL A 323 -6.49 10.78 39.64
CA VAL A 323 -6.04 10.49 41.00
C VAL A 323 -5.90 8.98 41.16
N ALA A 324 -4.68 8.54 41.45
CA ALA A 324 -4.34 7.16 41.73
C ALA A 324 -3.38 7.09 42.92
N GLU A 325 -3.32 5.93 43.55
CA GLU A 325 -2.47 5.65 44.70
C GLU A 325 -1.50 4.52 44.36
N PHE A 326 -0.33 4.55 45.02
CA PHE A 326 0.68 3.51 44.90
C PHE A 326 0.90 2.85 46.27
N ASP A 327 0.64 1.55 46.37
CA ASP A 327 0.84 0.77 47.58
C ASP A 327 2.19 0.04 47.54
N GLY A 328 3.15 0.57 48.29
CA GLY A 328 4.50 0.02 48.41
C GLY A 328 4.62 -1.37 49.02
N SER A 329 3.62 -1.80 49.80
CA SER A 329 3.64 -3.13 50.42
C SER A 329 3.31 -4.24 49.42
N THR A 330 2.55 -3.90 48.38
CA THR A 330 2.10 -4.82 47.34
C THR A 330 2.80 -4.59 46.01
N GLY A 331 3.26 -3.36 45.76
CA GLY A 331 3.79 -2.86 44.48
C GLY A 331 2.66 -2.47 43.51
N PHE A 332 1.46 -2.21 44.01
CA PHE A 332 0.29 -1.96 43.18
C PHE A 332 0.07 -0.46 42.91
N GLY A 333 -0.15 -0.13 41.65
CA GLY A 333 -0.83 1.10 41.26
C GLY A 333 -2.35 0.84 41.23
N GLN A 334 -3.11 1.61 42.01
CA GLN A 334 -4.56 1.42 42.13
C GLN A 334 -5.35 2.72 42.05
N TYR A 335 -6.54 2.66 41.46
CA TYR A 335 -7.49 3.76 41.54
C TYR A 335 -8.09 3.84 42.95
N ALA A 336 -8.64 5.00 43.33
CA ALA A 336 -9.28 5.21 44.64
C ALA A 336 -10.38 4.18 44.98
N ALA A 337 -10.98 3.54 43.98
CA ALA A 337 -11.98 2.48 44.14
C ALA A 337 -11.38 1.07 44.42
N GLY A 338 -10.05 0.96 44.62
CA GLY A 338 -9.37 -0.31 44.94
C GLY A 338 -9.12 -1.24 43.75
N LYS A 339 -9.38 -0.79 42.51
CA LYS A 339 -9.03 -1.53 41.29
C LYS A 339 -7.56 -1.29 40.91
N VAL A 340 -6.81 -2.36 40.70
CA VAL A 340 -5.38 -2.35 40.39
C VAL A 340 -5.18 -2.25 38.88
N PHE A 341 -4.40 -1.26 38.43
CA PHE A 341 -4.07 -1.04 37.02
C PHE A 341 -2.62 -1.37 36.68
N ALA A 342 -1.75 -1.51 37.68
CA ALA A 342 -0.35 -1.90 37.46
C ALA A 342 0.19 -2.69 38.65
N VAL A 343 1.07 -3.65 38.36
CA VAL A 343 1.86 -4.40 39.34
C VAL A 343 3.33 -4.13 39.06
N SER A 344 4.08 -3.58 40.01
CA SER A 344 5.50 -3.21 39.84
C SER A 344 6.43 -3.89 40.83
N LYS A 345 7.61 -4.28 40.35
CA LYS A 345 8.63 -5.02 41.11
C LYS A 345 10.02 -4.42 40.90
N LEU A 346 10.87 -4.53 41.92
CA LEU A 346 12.31 -4.29 41.86
C LEU A 346 13.04 -5.53 42.37
N ASP A 347 13.92 -6.11 41.55
CA ASP A 347 14.62 -7.38 41.82
C ASP A 347 13.67 -8.50 42.31
N GLY A 348 12.48 -8.57 41.69
CA GLY A 348 11.44 -9.56 41.99
C GLY A 348 10.60 -9.29 43.24
N GLN A 349 10.93 -8.26 44.04
CA GLN A 349 10.15 -7.85 45.21
C GLN A 349 9.17 -6.72 44.85
N PRO A 350 8.06 -6.55 45.58
CA PRO A 350 7.19 -5.38 45.46
C PRO A 350 7.99 -4.06 45.45
N LEU A 351 7.73 -3.20 44.46
CA LEU A 351 8.32 -1.86 44.45
C LEU A 351 7.76 -1.06 45.63
N TRP A 352 8.62 -0.57 46.51
CA TRP A 352 8.24 0.08 47.77
C TRP A 352 7.62 1.49 47.63
N GLN A 353 7.91 2.19 46.54
CA GLN A 353 7.34 3.51 46.26
C GLN A 353 7.34 3.77 44.75
N GLU A 354 6.47 4.66 44.28
CA GLU A 354 6.25 4.91 42.85
C GLU A 354 7.52 5.32 42.10
N GLU A 355 8.34 6.19 42.70
CA GLU A 355 9.58 6.73 42.12
C GLU A 355 10.78 6.34 42.97
N ILE A 356 11.81 5.74 42.39
CA ILE A 356 12.99 5.28 43.12
C ILE A 356 14.29 5.64 42.42
N ALA A 357 15.37 5.71 43.21
CA ALA A 357 16.73 5.77 42.73
C ALA A 357 17.56 4.66 43.39
N VAL A 358 18.38 3.95 42.61
CA VAL A 358 19.20 2.83 43.07
C VAL A 358 20.66 3.11 42.75
N LEU A 359 21.55 3.09 43.76
CA LEU A 359 22.98 3.22 43.54
C LEU A 359 23.56 1.90 42.99
N LEU A 360 24.15 1.94 41.80
CA LEU A 360 24.79 0.82 41.15
C LEU A 360 26.31 1.01 41.15
N LYS A 361 27.05 0.01 41.63
CA LYS A 361 28.51 -0.06 41.47
C LYS A 361 28.89 -0.31 40.00
N PRO A 362 30.15 -0.08 39.59
CA PRO A 362 30.61 -0.41 38.23
C PRO A 362 30.23 -1.84 37.82
N GLY A 363 29.57 -1.99 36.68
CA GLY A 363 29.08 -3.28 36.15
C GLY A 363 27.89 -3.90 36.88
N GLN A 364 27.38 -3.28 37.96
CA GLN A 364 26.19 -3.77 38.66
C GLN A 364 24.92 -3.43 37.87
N SER A 365 23.94 -4.32 37.95
CA SER A 365 22.61 -4.13 37.39
C SER A 365 21.51 -4.23 38.44
N VAL A 366 20.35 -3.65 38.15
CA VAL A 366 19.09 -3.82 38.89
C VAL A 366 17.96 -4.08 37.90
N VAL A 367 16.98 -4.91 38.28
CA VAL A 367 15.85 -5.28 37.43
C VAL A 367 14.58 -4.60 37.92
N PHE A 368 13.97 -3.81 37.07
CA PHE A 368 12.66 -3.19 37.29
C PHE A 368 11.63 -3.83 36.37
N GLU A 369 10.50 -4.27 36.91
CA GLU A 369 9.42 -4.88 36.12
C GLU A 369 8.10 -4.20 36.43
N PHE A 370 7.23 -4.09 35.42
CA PHE A 370 5.84 -3.75 35.64
C PHE A 370 4.91 -4.47 34.67
N TYR A 371 3.72 -4.83 35.15
CA TYR A 371 2.67 -5.49 34.37
C TYR A 371 1.40 -4.65 34.40
N ILE A 372 0.81 -4.36 33.23
CA ILE A 372 -0.41 -3.56 33.09
C ILE A 372 -1.49 -4.44 32.45
N PRO A 373 -2.52 -4.88 33.20
CA PRO A 373 -3.69 -5.51 32.60
C PRO A 373 -4.46 -4.51 31.73
N HIS A 374 -5.06 -5.01 30.65
CA HIS A 374 -5.75 -4.18 29.67
C HIS A 374 -6.89 -3.36 30.29
N HIS A 375 -7.65 -3.97 31.21
CA HIS A 375 -8.54 -3.28 32.13
C HIS A 375 -8.08 -3.45 33.59
N PRO A 376 -8.37 -2.49 34.48
CA PRO A 376 -8.03 -2.62 35.90
C PRO A 376 -8.74 -3.82 36.56
N ILE A 377 -7.98 -4.60 37.33
CA ILE A 377 -8.42 -5.86 37.96
C ILE A 377 -8.56 -5.73 39.48
N VAL A 378 -9.27 -6.67 40.10
CA VAL A 378 -9.38 -6.74 41.56
C VAL A 378 -8.07 -7.20 42.20
N GLN A 379 -7.82 -6.81 43.46
CA GLN A 379 -6.57 -7.10 44.17
C GLN A 379 -6.18 -8.59 44.17
N GLU A 380 -7.14 -9.50 44.32
CA GLU A 380 -6.87 -10.95 44.29
C GLU A 380 -6.24 -11.41 42.97
N ARG A 381 -6.73 -10.90 41.83
CA ARG A 381 -6.15 -11.15 40.51
C ARG A 381 -4.78 -10.49 40.38
N ALA A 382 -4.62 -9.27 40.89
CA ALA A 382 -3.33 -8.58 40.89
C ALA A 382 -2.27 -9.30 41.73
N THR A 383 -2.63 -9.94 42.84
CA THR A 383 -1.71 -10.78 43.62
C THR A 383 -1.22 -11.96 42.79
N ARG A 384 -2.11 -12.67 42.08
CA ARG A 384 -1.73 -13.75 41.15
C ARG A 384 -0.90 -13.26 39.96
N LEU A 385 -1.21 -12.07 39.45
CA LEU A 385 -0.45 -11.45 38.36
C LEU A 385 0.98 -11.11 38.82
N ARG A 386 1.15 -10.63 40.05
CA ARG A 386 2.47 -10.38 40.64
C ARG A 386 3.31 -11.65 40.77
N GLU A 387 2.68 -12.80 40.99
CA GLU A 387 3.36 -14.09 41.07
C GLU A 387 3.80 -14.64 39.72
N GLN A 388 3.39 -14.03 38.59
CA GLN A 388 3.86 -14.42 37.27
C GLN A 388 5.36 -14.17 37.11
N HIS A 389 6.04 -15.08 36.41
CA HIS A 389 7.45 -14.99 36.06
C HIS A 389 7.63 -14.42 34.65
N PHE A 390 8.38 -13.33 34.54
CA PHE A 390 8.58 -12.63 33.27
C PHE A 390 9.20 -13.55 32.20
N GLU A 391 10.27 -14.27 32.53
CA GLU A 391 10.99 -15.13 31.58
C GLU A 391 10.10 -16.25 31.02
N ALA A 392 9.26 -16.85 31.87
CA ALA A 392 8.34 -17.90 31.44
C ALA A 392 7.29 -17.36 30.46
N ARG A 393 6.71 -16.19 30.76
CA ARG A 393 5.75 -15.52 29.87
C ARG A 393 6.38 -15.03 28.57
N HIS A 394 7.63 -14.57 28.63
CA HIS A 394 8.40 -14.16 27.46
C HIS A 394 8.64 -15.35 26.52
N LEU A 395 9.14 -16.47 27.06
CA LEU A 395 9.37 -17.70 26.28
C LEU A 395 8.07 -18.25 25.67
N GLU A 396 6.96 -18.20 26.41
CA GLU A 396 5.64 -18.59 25.90
C GLU A 396 5.20 -17.68 24.73
N CYS A 397 5.32 -16.35 24.89
CA CYS A 397 4.99 -15.38 23.86
C CYS A 397 5.84 -15.56 22.60
N LEU A 398 7.15 -15.72 22.75
CA LEU A 398 8.06 -15.99 21.62
C LEU A 398 7.69 -17.29 20.91
N SER A 399 7.39 -18.35 21.66
CA SER A 399 6.97 -19.64 21.09
C SER A 399 5.64 -19.53 20.33
N PHE A 400 4.69 -18.76 20.87
CA PHE A 400 3.41 -18.48 20.22
C PHE A 400 3.61 -17.80 18.86
N TRP A 401 4.40 -16.73 18.79
CA TRP A 401 4.65 -16.04 17.52
C TRP A 401 5.48 -16.86 16.53
N LYS A 402 6.50 -17.60 17.00
CA LYS A 402 7.26 -18.54 16.16
C LYS A 402 6.37 -19.61 15.53
N SER A 403 5.41 -20.13 16.28
CA SER A 403 4.47 -21.12 15.74
C SER A 403 3.63 -20.56 14.59
N LYS A 404 3.20 -19.30 14.69
CA LYS A 404 2.46 -18.62 13.61
C LYS A 404 3.32 -18.43 12.36
N LEU A 405 4.55 -17.94 12.51
CA LEU A 405 5.46 -17.78 11.37
C LEU A 405 5.81 -19.11 10.69
N SER A 406 5.96 -20.20 11.47
CA SER A 406 6.28 -21.53 10.92
C SER A 406 5.21 -22.12 9.99
N SER A 407 4.00 -21.55 9.98
CA SER A 407 2.93 -21.94 9.05
C SER A 407 2.95 -21.18 7.72
N ALA A 408 3.84 -20.19 7.58
CA ALA A 408 4.02 -19.40 6.38
C ALA A 408 5.26 -19.85 5.57
N ALA A 409 5.39 -19.32 4.35
CA ALA A 409 6.52 -19.56 3.48
C ALA A 409 7.87 -19.21 4.16
N GLU A 410 8.88 -20.05 3.92
CA GLU A 410 10.25 -19.79 4.36
C GLU A 410 10.93 -18.83 3.39
N ILE A 411 11.46 -17.73 3.91
CA ILE A 411 12.08 -16.67 3.10
C ILE A 411 13.49 -16.41 3.63
N ARG A 412 14.48 -16.50 2.74
CA ARG A 412 15.87 -16.11 3.01
C ARG A 412 16.37 -15.21 1.90
N LEU A 413 16.74 -13.98 2.26
CA LEU A 413 17.20 -12.96 1.31
C LEU A 413 18.60 -12.48 1.71
N PRO A 414 19.41 -12.01 0.76
CA PRO A 414 20.73 -11.48 1.05
C PRO A 414 20.70 -10.06 1.64
N GLU A 415 19.52 -9.44 1.74
CA GLU A 415 19.28 -8.18 2.44
C GLU A 415 18.46 -8.47 3.71
N PRO A 416 19.12 -8.60 4.88
CA PRO A 416 18.45 -8.96 6.14
C PRO A 416 17.28 -8.04 6.48
N ARG A 417 17.39 -6.74 6.15
CA ARG A 417 16.32 -5.78 6.40
C ARG A 417 15.02 -6.15 5.69
N ILE A 418 15.06 -6.43 4.39
CA ILE A 418 13.85 -6.78 3.63
C ILE A 418 13.30 -8.13 4.09
N GLN A 419 14.18 -9.10 4.40
CA GLN A 419 13.75 -10.38 4.98
C GLN A 419 12.99 -10.18 6.30
N GLU A 420 13.59 -9.44 7.24
CA GLU A 420 12.99 -9.13 8.54
C GLU A 420 11.66 -8.39 8.35
N MET A 421 11.60 -7.38 7.48
CA MET A 421 10.38 -6.63 7.20
C MET A 421 9.26 -7.48 6.59
N MET A 422 9.58 -8.46 5.74
CA MET A 422 8.58 -9.40 5.23
C MET A 422 8.00 -10.28 6.32
N GLN A 423 8.86 -10.80 7.20
CA GLN A 423 8.47 -11.70 8.29
C GLN A 423 7.72 -10.94 9.41
N ALA A 424 8.23 -9.77 9.80
CA ALA A 424 7.59 -8.87 10.76
C ALA A 424 6.25 -8.37 10.22
N GLY A 425 6.19 -8.01 8.94
CA GLY A 425 4.96 -7.56 8.30
C GLY A 425 3.85 -8.61 8.36
N PHE A 426 4.15 -9.89 8.13
CA PHE A 426 3.15 -10.94 8.35
C PHE A 426 2.66 -10.98 9.80
N MET A 427 3.54 -10.81 10.79
CA MET A 427 3.15 -10.75 12.20
C MET A 427 2.29 -9.52 12.50
N HIS A 428 2.59 -8.36 11.90
CA HIS A 428 1.79 -7.14 12.05
C HIS A 428 0.40 -7.26 11.44
N LEU A 429 0.27 -7.89 10.26
CA LEU A 429 -1.01 -8.22 9.65
C LEU A 429 -1.83 -9.16 10.55
N ASP A 430 -1.20 -10.22 11.08
CA ASP A 430 -1.87 -11.19 11.92
C ASP A 430 -2.25 -10.62 13.31
N LEU A 431 -1.45 -9.70 13.84
CA LEU A 431 -1.70 -8.99 15.10
C LEU A 431 -3.04 -8.25 15.11
N VAL A 432 -3.42 -7.61 13.99
CA VAL A 432 -4.67 -6.84 13.87
C VAL A 432 -5.74 -7.54 13.02
N SER A 433 -5.55 -8.83 12.72
CA SER A 433 -6.58 -9.67 12.13
C SER A 433 -7.37 -10.37 13.23
N TYR A 434 -8.55 -9.84 13.57
CA TYR A 434 -9.31 -10.24 14.76
C TYR A 434 -10.37 -11.29 14.45
N GLY A 435 -10.63 -12.22 15.38
CA GLY A 435 -11.64 -13.25 15.18
C GLY A 435 -11.56 -14.33 16.24
N LEU A 436 -12.30 -15.42 16.07
CA LEU A 436 -12.23 -16.56 16.99
C LEU A 436 -11.14 -17.55 16.55
N GLU A 437 -10.65 -18.42 17.44
CA GLU A 437 -9.83 -19.58 17.06
C GLU A 437 -10.51 -20.89 17.49
N PRO A 438 -10.26 -22.02 16.81
CA PRO A 438 -9.42 -22.15 15.60
C PRO A 438 -10.14 -21.76 14.28
N ASP A 439 -11.45 -21.52 14.34
CA ASP A 439 -12.31 -21.34 13.17
C ASP A 439 -13.19 -20.08 13.28
N GLY A 440 -13.91 -19.77 12.21
CA GLY A 440 -14.86 -18.65 12.13
C GLY A 440 -14.27 -17.41 11.46
N THR A 441 -15.14 -16.43 11.23
CA THR A 441 -14.83 -15.21 10.47
C THR A 441 -13.71 -14.38 11.11
N LEU A 442 -12.77 -13.90 10.28
CA LEU A 442 -11.70 -12.99 10.68
C LEU A 442 -11.95 -11.60 10.09
N LEU A 443 -11.88 -10.55 10.91
CA LEU A 443 -11.84 -9.15 10.49
C LEU A 443 -10.41 -8.80 10.07
N PRO A 444 -10.14 -8.55 8.77
CA PRO A 444 -8.83 -8.10 8.29
C PRO A 444 -8.69 -6.57 8.45
N ALA A 445 -8.54 -6.10 9.69
CA ALA A 445 -8.50 -4.68 10.01
C ALA A 445 -7.31 -3.96 9.33
N VAL A 446 -7.53 -2.72 8.92
CA VAL A 446 -6.50 -1.88 8.29
C VAL A 446 -5.93 -0.87 9.28
N GLY A 447 -5.26 -1.39 10.31
CA GLY A 447 -4.80 -0.63 11.48
C GLY A 447 -5.97 -0.27 12.41
N VAL A 448 -6.30 1.02 12.51
CA VAL A 448 -7.42 1.51 13.34
C VAL A 448 -8.80 1.38 12.67
N TYR A 449 -8.87 1.03 11.39
CA TYR A 449 -10.10 0.99 10.60
C TYR A 449 -10.62 -0.45 10.44
N PRO A 450 -11.89 -0.66 10.05
CA PRO A 450 -12.45 -2.00 9.84
C PRO A 450 -11.83 -2.67 8.61
N GLY A 451 -12.35 -3.84 8.21
CA GLY A 451 -12.01 -4.44 6.94
C GLY A 451 -12.62 -3.61 5.80
N ILE A 452 -11.78 -2.95 5.01
CA ILE A 452 -12.20 -2.15 3.85
C ILE A 452 -11.85 -2.97 2.61
N GLY A 453 -12.82 -3.30 1.76
CA GLY A 453 -12.63 -4.24 0.65
C GLY A 453 -11.43 -3.93 -0.24
N SER A 454 -11.20 -2.66 -0.58
CA SER A 454 -10.04 -2.22 -1.37
C SER A 454 -8.73 -2.19 -0.61
N GLU A 455 -8.76 -1.96 0.70
CA GLU A 455 -7.55 -1.82 1.51
C GLU A 455 -7.09 -3.13 2.16
N SER A 456 -8.02 -4.02 2.48
CA SER A 456 -7.74 -5.36 2.99
C SER A 456 -7.35 -6.33 1.88
N SER A 457 -7.64 -6.03 0.60
CA SER A 457 -7.22 -6.88 -0.54
C SER A 457 -5.74 -7.27 -0.53
N PRO A 458 -4.77 -6.34 -0.42
CA PRO A 458 -3.34 -6.71 -0.38
C PRO A 458 -2.97 -7.56 0.84
N ILE A 459 -3.62 -7.33 2.00
CA ILE A 459 -3.41 -8.12 3.22
C ILE A 459 -3.80 -9.58 2.97
N ILE A 460 -5.01 -9.79 2.44
CA ILE A 460 -5.58 -11.13 2.19
C ILE A 460 -4.79 -11.85 1.10
N GLN A 461 -4.47 -11.17 0.00
CA GLN A 461 -3.74 -11.79 -1.11
C GLN A 461 -2.29 -12.11 -0.72
N TYR A 462 -1.68 -11.31 0.15
CA TYR A 462 -0.37 -11.66 0.69
C TYR A 462 -0.45 -12.95 1.52
N MET A 463 -1.45 -13.09 2.41
CA MET A 463 -1.67 -14.31 3.18
C MET A 463 -1.81 -15.55 2.27
N ASP A 464 -2.56 -15.46 1.17
CA ASP A 464 -2.63 -16.54 0.17
C ASP A 464 -1.24 -16.88 -0.39
N SER A 465 -0.47 -15.86 -0.80
CA SER A 465 0.83 -16.04 -1.44
C SER A 465 1.90 -16.69 -0.55
N ILE A 466 1.78 -16.56 0.77
CA ILE A 466 2.71 -17.16 1.74
C ILE A 466 2.17 -18.44 2.39
N GLY A 467 1.08 -19.01 1.90
CA GLY A 467 0.54 -20.28 2.39
C GLY A 467 -0.42 -20.19 3.57
N ALA A 468 -0.80 -18.98 4.00
CA ALA A 468 -1.81 -18.75 5.04
C ALA A 468 -3.25 -18.69 4.48
N ALA A 469 -3.57 -19.56 3.51
CA ALA A 469 -4.82 -19.53 2.75
C ALA A 469 -6.08 -19.66 3.63
N GLN A 470 -6.01 -20.40 4.74
CA GLN A 470 -7.14 -20.51 5.67
C GLN A 470 -7.46 -19.15 6.33
N ASN A 471 -6.44 -18.36 6.67
CA ASN A 471 -6.66 -17.01 7.22
C ASN A 471 -7.24 -16.08 6.14
N ALA A 472 -6.79 -16.23 4.88
CA ALA A 472 -7.33 -15.49 3.75
C ALA A 472 -8.82 -15.83 3.50
N GLU A 473 -9.19 -17.12 3.47
CA GLU A 473 -10.59 -17.58 3.34
C GLU A 473 -11.47 -16.96 4.43
N ARG A 474 -11.04 -17.06 5.69
CA ARG A 474 -11.78 -16.55 6.85
C ARG A 474 -11.89 -15.02 6.84
N SER A 475 -10.90 -14.33 6.26
CA SER A 475 -10.92 -12.88 6.08
C SER A 475 -11.85 -12.46 4.94
N LEU A 476 -11.94 -13.24 3.86
CA LEU A 476 -12.93 -13.03 2.80
C LEU A 476 -14.36 -13.28 3.31
N GLN A 477 -14.51 -14.25 4.21
CA GLN A 477 -15.80 -14.54 4.85
C GLN A 477 -16.36 -13.33 5.61
N PHE A 478 -15.52 -12.45 6.17
CA PHE A 478 -15.97 -11.21 6.82
C PHE A 478 -16.82 -10.34 5.89
N PHE A 479 -16.33 -10.08 4.69
CA PHE A 479 -17.05 -9.27 3.70
C PHE A 479 -18.36 -9.92 3.27
N LEU A 480 -18.37 -11.25 3.18
CA LEU A 480 -19.56 -12.02 2.83
C LEU A 480 -20.59 -12.02 3.97
N ASP A 481 -20.17 -12.13 5.22
CA ASP A 481 -21.05 -12.09 6.39
C ASP A 481 -21.60 -10.68 6.65
N LYS A 482 -20.83 -9.67 6.27
CA LYS A 482 -21.22 -8.26 6.30
C LYS A 482 -21.98 -7.78 5.06
N GLN A 483 -22.16 -8.63 4.06
CA GLN A 483 -22.85 -8.29 2.82
C GLN A 483 -24.30 -7.88 3.09
N HIS A 484 -24.74 -6.79 2.46
CA HIS A 484 -26.14 -6.34 2.51
C HIS A 484 -27.03 -7.30 1.72
N GLU A 485 -28.34 -7.30 2.00
CA GLU A 485 -29.29 -8.17 1.29
C GLU A 485 -29.28 -7.94 -0.24
N SER A 486 -29.06 -6.69 -0.66
CA SER A 486 -28.95 -6.29 -2.07
C SER A 486 -27.75 -6.89 -2.80
N GLY A 487 -26.74 -7.37 -2.07
CA GLY A 487 -25.45 -7.80 -2.62
C GLY A 487 -24.32 -6.77 -2.48
N LEU A 488 -24.63 -5.54 -2.06
CA LEU A 488 -23.64 -4.52 -1.73
C LEU A 488 -22.75 -4.96 -0.56
N ILE A 489 -21.46 -4.76 -0.71
CA ILE A 489 -20.47 -4.81 0.37
C ILE A 489 -19.97 -3.39 0.57
N GLN A 490 -20.13 -2.88 1.80
CA GLN A 490 -19.70 -1.56 2.23
C GLN A 490 -19.53 -1.56 3.75
N ASN A 491 -18.29 -1.45 4.22
CA ASN A 491 -17.96 -1.53 5.65
C ASN A 491 -17.39 -0.22 6.20
N TYR A 492 -17.01 0.72 5.33
CA TYR A 492 -16.35 1.95 5.73
C TYR A 492 -16.89 3.18 5.00
N ASP A 493 -17.30 4.19 5.77
CA ASP A 493 -17.60 5.58 5.39
C ASP A 493 -18.27 5.80 4.02
N GLY A 494 -19.18 4.91 3.62
CA GLY A 494 -19.87 5.02 2.34
C GLY A 494 -19.03 4.69 1.09
N TYR A 495 -17.90 3.99 1.23
CA TYR A 495 -17.06 3.59 0.10
C TYR A 495 -17.82 2.61 -0.80
N MET A 496 -17.86 2.93 -2.10
CA MET A 496 -18.69 2.20 -3.06
C MET A 496 -17.88 1.23 -3.94
N LEU A 497 -16.54 1.21 -3.83
CA LEU A 497 -15.68 0.31 -4.62
C LEU A 497 -15.48 -1.09 -4.02
N GLU A 498 -15.86 -1.29 -2.74
CA GLU A 498 -15.52 -2.49 -1.98
C GLU A 498 -16.08 -3.77 -2.62
N THR A 499 -17.29 -3.74 -3.17
CA THR A 499 -17.90 -4.94 -3.79
C THR A 499 -17.05 -5.49 -4.93
N GLY A 500 -16.51 -4.63 -5.80
CA GLY A 500 -15.63 -5.05 -6.89
C GLY A 500 -14.28 -5.58 -6.38
N ALA A 501 -13.68 -4.89 -5.41
CA ALA A 501 -12.41 -5.28 -4.82
C ALA A 501 -12.48 -6.63 -4.07
N VAL A 502 -13.56 -6.89 -3.34
CA VAL A 502 -13.77 -8.18 -2.66
C VAL A 502 -13.97 -9.31 -3.66
N LEU A 503 -14.78 -9.11 -4.72
CA LEU A 503 -14.94 -10.12 -5.77
C LEU A 503 -13.63 -10.44 -6.48
N TRP A 504 -12.78 -9.42 -6.69
CA TRP A 504 -11.43 -9.61 -7.19
C TRP A 504 -10.61 -10.50 -6.23
N SER A 505 -10.53 -10.16 -4.94
CA SER A 505 -9.78 -10.96 -3.97
C SER A 505 -10.30 -12.39 -3.81
N ILE A 506 -11.62 -12.63 -3.91
CA ILE A 506 -12.19 -13.99 -3.93
C ILE A 506 -11.69 -14.77 -5.15
N GLY A 507 -11.61 -14.11 -6.31
CA GLY A 507 -11.05 -14.70 -7.51
C GLY A 507 -9.56 -15.03 -7.39
N GLU A 508 -8.79 -14.14 -6.78
CA GLU A 508 -7.36 -14.38 -6.51
C GLU A 508 -7.16 -15.54 -5.55
N HIS A 509 -7.93 -15.59 -4.45
CA HIS A 509 -7.91 -16.72 -3.52
C HIS A 509 -8.20 -18.05 -4.23
N TYR A 510 -9.22 -18.10 -5.08
CA TYR A 510 -9.49 -19.30 -5.88
C TYR A 510 -8.35 -19.66 -6.84
N ARG A 511 -7.64 -18.68 -7.42
CA ARG A 511 -6.48 -18.98 -8.28
C ARG A 511 -5.37 -19.68 -7.49
N TYR A 512 -5.17 -19.31 -6.23
CA TYR A 512 -4.22 -19.97 -5.33
C TYR A 512 -4.71 -21.34 -4.84
N THR A 513 -5.95 -21.45 -4.37
CA THR A 513 -6.44 -22.65 -3.66
C THR A 513 -7.11 -23.68 -4.56
N ARG A 514 -7.79 -23.23 -5.63
CA ARG A 514 -8.71 -24.02 -6.45
C ARG A 514 -9.78 -24.74 -5.64
N ASP A 515 -10.17 -24.18 -4.50
CA ASP A 515 -11.21 -24.76 -3.63
C ASP A 515 -12.61 -24.55 -4.22
N GLU A 516 -13.05 -25.52 -5.02
CA GLU A 516 -14.38 -25.56 -5.59
C GLU A 516 -15.49 -25.80 -4.55
N GLU A 517 -15.19 -26.48 -3.44
CA GLU A 517 -16.19 -26.74 -2.39
C GLU A 517 -16.54 -25.45 -1.66
N TRP A 518 -15.53 -24.68 -1.25
CA TRP A 518 -15.72 -23.34 -0.70
C TRP A 518 -16.50 -22.45 -1.66
N LEU A 519 -16.12 -22.42 -2.94
CA LEU A 519 -16.86 -21.64 -3.94
C LEU A 519 -18.32 -22.06 -4.07
N ARG A 520 -18.64 -23.35 -4.04
CA ARG A 520 -20.04 -23.82 -4.04
C ARG A 520 -20.81 -23.30 -2.82
N ARG A 521 -20.16 -23.25 -1.63
CA ARG A 521 -20.79 -22.70 -0.40
C ARG A 521 -21.12 -21.22 -0.55
N ILE A 522 -20.19 -20.42 -1.10
CA ILE A 522 -20.35 -18.96 -1.16
C ILE A 522 -21.06 -18.45 -2.43
N LYS A 523 -21.22 -19.29 -3.46
CA LYS A 523 -21.84 -18.94 -4.75
C LYS A 523 -23.12 -18.10 -4.62
N PRO A 524 -24.10 -18.41 -3.73
CA PRO A 524 -25.30 -17.58 -3.60
C PRO A 524 -25.02 -16.11 -3.24
N LYS A 525 -24.02 -15.86 -2.37
CA LYS A 525 -23.61 -14.49 -1.99
C LYS A 525 -22.90 -13.79 -3.15
N LEU A 526 -22.11 -14.51 -3.94
CA LEU A 526 -21.45 -13.97 -5.14
C LEU A 526 -22.47 -13.52 -6.20
N LEU A 527 -23.54 -14.29 -6.38
CA LEU A 527 -24.62 -13.95 -7.33
C LEU A 527 -25.38 -12.68 -6.92
N LYS A 528 -25.51 -12.40 -5.61
CA LYS A 528 -26.06 -11.13 -5.12
C LYS A 528 -25.17 -9.95 -5.51
N SER A 529 -23.86 -10.03 -5.25
CA SER A 529 -22.92 -8.97 -5.64
C SER A 529 -22.92 -8.71 -7.15
N TYR A 530 -22.98 -9.79 -7.96
CA TYR A 530 -23.13 -9.68 -9.41
C TYR A 530 -24.39 -8.92 -9.81
N THR A 531 -25.54 -9.33 -9.25
CA THR A 531 -26.82 -8.68 -9.52
C THR A 531 -26.78 -7.20 -9.15
N PHE A 532 -26.20 -6.86 -7.99
CA PHE A 532 -26.01 -5.50 -7.54
C PHE A 532 -25.20 -4.65 -8.54
N ILE A 533 -24.03 -5.14 -8.97
CA ILE A 533 -23.17 -4.42 -9.93
C ILE A 533 -23.90 -4.23 -11.27
N MET A 534 -24.62 -5.24 -11.76
CA MET A 534 -25.33 -5.16 -13.03
C MET A 534 -26.51 -4.18 -12.98
N GLN A 535 -27.29 -4.19 -11.91
CA GLN A 535 -28.35 -3.20 -11.68
C GLN A 535 -27.77 -1.78 -11.58
N TRP A 536 -26.62 -1.62 -10.92
CA TRP A 536 -25.97 -0.32 -10.86
C TRP A 536 -25.51 0.16 -12.24
N ARG A 537 -24.88 -0.73 -13.03
CA ARG A 537 -24.49 -0.44 -14.41
C ARG A 537 -25.69 -0.03 -15.27
N GLU A 538 -26.82 -0.70 -15.14
CA GLU A 538 -28.04 -0.42 -15.92
C GLU A 538 -28.53 1.02 -15.75
N ARG A 539 -28.41 1.60 -14.54
CA ARG A 539 -28.74 3.02 -14.27
C ARG A 539 -27.98 4.02 -15.15
N ASN A 540 -26.82 3.61 -15.66
CA ASN A 540 -25.88 4.43 -16.43
C ASN A 540 -25.80 4.07 -17.92
N LEU A 541 -26.60 3.11 -18.41
CA LEU A 541 -26.72 2.82 -19.84
C LEU A 541 -27.61 3.85 -20.55
N ARG A 542 -27.20 5.11 -20.48
CA ARG A 542 -27.93 6.25 -21.03
C ARG A 542 -27.09 6.99 -22.05
N GLU A 543 -27.70 7.32 -23.18
CA GLU A 543 -26.97 7.88 -24.34
C GLU A 543 -26.29 9.23 -24.03
N ASP A 544 -26.83 10.03 -23.10
CA ASP A 544 -26.21 11.28 -22.62
C ASP A 544 -24.83 11.08 -21.98
N LEU A 545 -24.54 9.87 -21.50
CA LEU A 545 -23.25 9.51 -20.89
C LEU A 545 -22.26 8.94 -21.91
N ARG A 546 -22.60 8.83 -23.21
CA ARG A 546 -21.69 8.23 -24.20
C ARG A 546 -20.38 9.02 -24.30
N GLY A 547 -19.27 8.37 -23.95
CA GLY A 547 -17.95 9.01 -23.84
C GLY A 547 -17.70 9.78 -22.54
N GLY A 548 -18.73 10.01 -21.72
CA GLY A 548 -18.68 10.65 -20.39
C GLY A 548 -19.13 9.72 -19.27
N GLY A 549 -18.87 8.41 -19.39
CA GLY A 549 -19.20 7.42 -18.37
C GLY A 549 -20.41 6.52 -18.64
N TYR A 550 -20.78 6.29 -19.91
CA TYR A 550 -21.80 5.31 -20.29
C TYR A 550 -21.54 3.94 -19.68
N GLY A 551 -22.52 3.37 -18.99
CA GLY A 551 -22.39 2.07 -18.33
C GLY A 551 -21.39 2.04 -17.16
N MET A 552 -20.74 3.15 -16.82
CA MET A 552 -19.86 3.26 -15.66
C MET A 552 -20.65 3.60 -14.39
N LEU A 553 -20.19 3.06 -13.27
CA LEU A 553 -20.73 3.21 -11.93
C LEU A 553 -20.28 4.55 -11.31
N GLU A 554 -21.19 5.23 -10.62
CA GLU A 554 -21.01 6.52 -9.94
C GLU A 554 -21.05 6.36 -8.41
N GLY A 555 -20.02 6.81 -7.69
CA GLY A 555 -20.02 6.75 -6.23
C GLY A 555 -18.69 7.14 -5.57
N LYS A 556 -18.73 7.33 -4.25
CA LYS A 556 -17.58 7.68 -3.41
C LYS A 556 -16.54 6.55 -3.36
N THR A 557 -15.26 6.88 -3.51
CA THR A 557 -14.15 5.90 -3.50
C THR A 557 -13.10 6.12 -2.41
N ALA A 558 -13.13 7.28 -1.76
CA ALA A 558 -12.18 7.68 -0.72
C ALA A 558 -12.88 8.66 0.23
N ASP A 559 -12.20 9.18 1.26
CA ASP A 559 -12.82 10.05 2.28
C ASP A 559 -13.57 11.26 1.71
N PRO A 560 -13.11 11.93 0.63
CA PRO A 560 -13.88 13.03 0.07
C PRO A 560 -15.19 12.58 -0.58
N GLU A 561 -16.22 13.44 -0.49
CA GLU A 561 -17.57 13.21 -1.05
C GLU A 561 -17.63 13.38 -2.58
N ASP A 562 -16.79 12.64 -3.29
CA ASP A 562 -16.64 12.67 -4.74
C ASP A 562 -17.47 11.55 -5.39
N HIS A 563 -18.77 11.79 -5.59
CA HIS A 563 -19.73 10.83 -6.16
C HIS A 563 -19.69 10.80 -7.69
N PHE A 564 -18.52 10.49 -8.25
CA PHE A 564 -18.24 10.51 -9.69
C PHE A 564 -18.05 9.12 -10.28
N ARG A 565 -17.96 9.03 -11.60
CA ARG A 565 -17.58 7.81 -12.33
C ARG A 565 -16.07 7.64 -12.35
N SER A 566 -15.52 7.42 -11.15
CA SER A 566 -14.09 7.18 -10.94
C SER A 566 -13.60 5.97 -11.73
N TYR A 567 -12.43 6.11 -12.34
CA TYR A 567 -11.79 5.01 -13.05
C TYR A 567 -11.42 3.86 -12.12
N MET A 568 -10.97 4.16 -10.89
CA MET A 568 -10.65 3.15 -9.88
C MET A 568 -11.87 2.33 -9.48
N LEU A 569 -13.03 2.97 -9.24
CA LEU A 569 -14.30 2.28 -8.94
C LEU A 569 -14.68 1.31 -10.06
N ASN A 570 -14.66 1.82 -11.29
CA ASN A 570 -15.11 1.08 -12.45
C ASN A 570 -14.17 -0.04 -12.86
N GLY A 571 -12.86 0.15 -12.72
CA GLY A 571 -11.91 -0.91 -12.97
C GLY A 571 -11.99 -2.02 -11.92
N TYR A 572 -12.26 -1.73 -10.63
CA TYR A 572 -12.55 -2.78 -9.65
C TYR A 572 -13.85 -3.52 -9.95
N ALA A 573 -14.90 -2.83 -10.40
CA ALA A 573 -16.14 -3.49 -10.82
C ALA A 573 -15.90 -4.43 -12.01
N TYR A 574 -15.17 -3.98 -13.03
CA TYR A 574 -14.75 -4.83 -14.15
C TYR A 574 -13.90 -6.03 -13.68
N LEU A 575 -12.88 -5.79 -12.86
CA LEU A 575 -11.95 -6.82 -12.40
C LEU A 575 -12.69 -7.88 -11.57
N GLY A 576 -13.58 -7.45 -10.67
CA GLY A 576 -14.44 -8.33 -9.89
C GLY A 576 -15.37 -9.18 -10.77
N LEU A 577 -16.02 -8.58 -11.78
CA LEU A 577 -16.85 -9.33 -12.74
C LEU A 577 -16.04 -10.32 -13.57
N LYS A 578 -14.83 -9.93 -14.01
CA LYS A 578 -13.92 -10.80 -14.74
C LYS A 578 -13.54 -12.01 -13.89
N ARG A 579 -13.13 -11.78 -12.64
CA ARG A 579 -12.80 -12.85 -11.70
C ARG A 579 -13.97 -13.74 -11.35
N LEU A 580 -15.17 -13.17 -11.22
CA LEU A 580 -16.38 -13.95 -10.98
C LEU A 580 -16.70 -14.87 -12.17
N ALA A 581 -16.56 -14.36 -13.40
CA ALA A 581 -16.71 -15.18 -14.60
C ALA A 581 -15.71 -16.35 -14.62
N GLU A 582 -14.44 -16.08 -14.29
CA GLU A 582 -13.39 -17.10 -14.20
C GLU A 582 -13.69 -18.15 -13.12
N THR A 583 -14.04 -17.73 -11.91
CA THR A 583 -14.31 -18.62 -10.76
C THR A 583 -15.54 -19.48 -10.97
N LEU A 584 -16.62 -18.99 -11.62
CA LEU A 584 -17.84 -19.78 -11.77
C LEU A 584 -17.83 -20.76 -12.94
N ALA A 585 -16.80 -20.73 -13.80
CA ALA A 585 -16.72 -21.56 -15.00
C ALA A 585 -16.86 -23.07 -14.73
N PHE A 586 -16.34 -23.57 -13.61
CA PHE A 586 -16.44 -24.99 -13.25
C PHE A 586 -17.86 -25.40 -12.82
N SER A 587 -18.64 -24.47 -12.27
CA SER A 587 -19.96 -24.75 -11.68
C SER A 587 -21.13 -24.40 -12.58
N ASP A 588 -20.93 -23.42 -13.47
CA ASP A 588 -21.97 -22.84 -14.32
C ASP A 588 -21.34 -22.13 -15.52
N SER A 589 -21.09 -22.91 -16.57
CA SER A 589 -20.41 -22.42 -17.78
C SER A 589 -21.23 -21.36 -18.54
N GLU A 590 -22.56 -21.47 -18.53
CA GLU A 590 -23.42 -20.53 -19.25
C GLU A 590 -23.40 -19.16 -18.58
N LEU A 591 -23.59 -19.11 -17.26
CA LEU A 591 -23.53 -17.87 -16.50
C LEU A 591 -22.12 -17.26 -16.53
N SER A 592 -21.07 -18.08 -16.43
CA SER A 592 -19.69 -17.64 -16.59
C SER A 592 -19.47 -16.92 -17.93
N LEU A 593 -19.94 -17.50 -19.04
CA LEU A 593 -19.85 -16.88 -20.37
C LEU A 593 -20.66 -15.58 -20.46
N GLN A 594 -21.82 -15.50 -19.81
CA GLN A 594 -22.60 -14.26 -19.72
C GLN A 594 -21.82 -13.17 -18.98
N MET A 595 -21.36 -13.45 -17.76
CA MET A 595 -20.57 -12.52 -16.95
C MET A 595 -19.32 -12.05 -17.69
N ALA A 596 -18.63 -12.94 -18.40
CA ALA A 596 -17.47 -12.59 -19.23
C ALA A 596 -17.83 -11.62 -20.37
N ARG A 597 -19.01 -11.75 -21.00
CA ARG A 597 -19.49 -10.79 -22.01
C ARG A 597 -19.77 -9.43 -21.39
N GLU A 598 -20.42 -9.39 -20.24
CA GLU A 598 -20.77 -8.14 -19.54
C GLU A 598 -19.53 -7.42 -18.99
N ALA A 599 -18.58 -8.15 -18.42
CA ALA A 599 -17.28 -7.60 -18.01
C ALA A 599 -16.56 -6.98 -19.22
N ARG A 600 -16.53 -7.66 -20.38
CA ARG A 600 -15.94 -7.09 -21.61
C ARG A 600 -16.68 -5.85 -22.10
N ALA A 601 -18.02 -5.80 -21.97
CA ALA A 601 -18.79 -4.62 -22.32
C ALA A 601 -18.44 -3.42 -21.41
N LEU A 602 -18.37 -3.64 -20.09
CA LEU A 602 -17.93 -2.60 -19.15
C LEU A 602 -16.49 -2.13 -19.43
N ARG A 603 -15.56 -3.06 -19.71
CA ARG A 603 -14.18 -2.70 -20.12
C ARG A 603 -14.17 -1.79 -21.34
N ALA A 604 -14.96 -2.11 -22.37
CA ALA A 604 -15.04 -1.32 -23.60
C ALA A 604 -15.58 0.09 -23.34
N ASP A 605 -16.58 0.21 -22.47
CA ASP A 605 -17.15 1.49 -22.08
C ASP A 605 -16.16 2.35 -21.29
N ILE A 606 -15.45 1.77 -20.32
CA ILE A 606 -14.38 2.45 -19.57
C ILE A 606 -13.30 2.96 -20.53
N ARG A 607 -12.83 2.13 -21.46
CA ARG A 607 -11.80 2.52 -22.44
C ARG A 607 -12.28 3.64 -23.36
N ARG A 608 -13.54 3.63 -23.76
CA ARG A 608 -14.13 4.72 -24.55
C ARG A 608 -14.14 6.02 -23.75
N SER A 609 -14.58 5.97 -22.49
CA SER A 609 -14.58 7.13 -21.60
C SER A 609 -13.17 7.67 -21.35
N LEU A 610 -12.19 6.79 -21.14
CA LEU A 610 -10.80 7.16 -20.95
C LEU A 610 -10.26 7.92 -22.17
N ARG A 611 -10.42 7.37 -23.38
CA ARG A 611 -9.94 8.02 -24.61
C ARG A 611 -10.59 9.38 -24.84
N GLU A 612 -11.89 9.48 -24.59
CA GLU A 612 -12.60 10.76 -24.68
C GLU A 612 -12.12 11.78 -23.64
N THR A 613 -11.84 11.32 -22.42
CA THR A 613 -11.29 12.14 -21.34
C THR A 613 -9.88 12.60 -21.65
N MET A 614 -9.01 11.71 -22.16
CA MET A 614 -7.65 12.05 -22.58
C MET A 614 -7.65 13.08 -23.72
N ALA A 615 -8.52 12.89 -24.71
CA ALA A 615 -8.63 13.82 -25.84
C ALA A 615 -9.00 15.24 -25.41
N ARG A 616 -9.83 15.40 -24.37
CA ARG A 616 -10.24 16.70 -23.82
C ARG A 616 -9.35 17.21 -22.67
N SER A 617 -8.39 16.39 -22.23
CA SER A 617 -7.49 16.72 -21.13
C SER A 617 -6.30 17.52 -21.67
N PRO A 618 -5.97 18.68 -21.08
CA PRO A 618 -4.76 19.41 -21.42
C PRO A 618 -3.51 18.55 -21.25
N VAL A 619 -2.64 18.52 -22.26
CA VAL A 619 -1.34 17.86 -22.19
C VAL A 619 -0.47 18.47 -21.09
N VAL A 620 0.46 17.67 -20.54
CA VAL A 620 1.35 18.05 -19.43
C VAL A 620 2.81 18.02 -19.92
N PRO A 621 3.64 19.01 -19.55
CA PRO A 621 5.04 19.04 -19.96
C PRO A 621 5.84 17.95 -19.25
N LEU A 622 6.82 17.38 -19.96
CA LEU A 622 7.78 16.41 -19.43
C LEU A 622 9.19 17.02 -19.35
N GLY A 623 10.06 16.41 -18.54
CA GLY A 623 11.42 16.91 -18.31
C GLY A 623 12.31 16.95 -19.55
N ASP A 624 12.03 16.16 -20.59
CA ASP A 624 12.79 16.17 -21.86
C ASP A 624 12.36 17.29 -22.83
N GLY A 625 11.34 18.07 -22.48
CA GLY A 625 10.79 19.14 -23.31
C GLY A 625 9.65 18.70 -24.24
N SER A 626 9.32 17.41 -24.28
CA SER A 626 8.07 16.93 -24.87
C SER A 626 6.89 17.09 -23.90
N TRP A 627 5.68 16.80 -24.37
CA TRP A 627 4.43 16.90 -23.64
C TRP A 627 3.62 15.63 -23.84
N ALA A 628 2.96 15.15 -22.79
CA ALA A 628 2.15 13.93 -22.84
C ALA A 628 0.66 14.23 -22.64
N PRO A 629 -0.24 13.50 -23.34
CA PRO A 629 -1.64 13.40 -22.98
C PRO A 629 -1.83 13.03 -21.51
N SER A 630 -2.75 13.71 -20.84
CA SER A 630 -3.10 13.44 -19.44
C SER A 630 -4.55 12.98 -19.32
N CYS A 631 -5.03 12.72 -18.11
CA CYS A 631 -6.42 12.35 -17.87
C CYS A 631 -6.84 12.72 -16.44
N ALA A 632 -8.13 13.01 -16.27
CA ALA A 632 -8.75 13.14 -14.96
C ALA A 632 -8.89 11.78 -14.25
N PRO A 633 -9.08 11.75 -12.91
CA PRO A 633 -9.39 10.52 -12.16
C PRO A 633 -10.79 9.96 -12.44
N TRP A 634 -11.68 10.74 -13.08
CA TRP A 634 -13.06 10.34 -13.41
C TRP A 634 -13.55 10.93 -14.72
N ALA A 635 -14.64 10.36 -15.24
CA ALA A 635 -15.19 10.66 -16.56
C ALA A 635 -15.87 12.04 -16.70
N GLU A 636 -16.07 12.77 -15.60
CA GLU A 636 -16.79 14.05 -15.61
C GLU A 636 -15.90 15.27 -15.85
N TYR A 637 -14.58 15.15 -15.69
CA TYR A 637 -13.65 16.28 -15.72
C TYR A 637 -12.76 16.30 -16.97
N SER A 638 -12.17 17.46 -17.22
CA SER A 638 -11.36 17.81 -18.40
C SER A 638 -9.87 17.83 -18.07
N GLY A 639 -9.41 16.84 -17.29
CA GLY A 639 -8.00 16.59 -16.97
C GLY A 639 -7.65 16.54 -15.50
N PRO A 640 -6.35 16.44 -15.15
CA PRO A 640 -5.90 16.39 -13.77
C PRO A 640 -6.51 17.54 -12.95
N LEU A 641 -7.13 17.20 -11.83
CA LEU A 641 -7.87 18.14 -10.98
C LEU A 641 -6.94 19.22 -10.42
N SER A 642 -5.70 18.83 -10.12
CA SER A 642 -4.61 19.71 -9.69
C SER A 642 -4.22 20.79 -10.71
N LEU A 643 -4.68 20.72 -11.96
CA LEU A 643 -4.49 21.75 -13.00
C LEU A 643 -5.70 22.66 -13.18
N TYR A 644 -6.80 22.38 -12.48
CA TYR A 644 -7.99 23.24 -12.36
C TYR A 644 -8.69 23.61 -13.67
N ALA A 645 -8.61 22.77 -14.72
CA ALA A 645 -9.30 23.04 -15.99
C ALA A 645 -10.79 23.37 -15.81
N ASP A 646 -11.46 22.64 -14.90
CA ASP A 646 -12.88 22.83 -14.54
C ASP A 646 -13.08 23.52 -13.17
N GLY A 647 -12.03 24.14 -12.62
CA GLY A 647 -12.06 24.76 -11.30
C GLY A 647 -12.14 23.73 -10.16
N GLY A 648 -12.70 24.14 -9.00
CA GLY A 648 -12.86 23.30 -7.81
C GLY A 648 -11.81 23.50 -6.72
N LYS A 649 -11.94 22.73 -5.62
CA LYS A 649 -11.03 22.75 -4.46
C LYS A 649 -10.61 21.31 -4.15
N TRP A 650 -9.43 20.92 -4.62
CA TRP A 650 -9.03 19.51 -4.67
C TRP A 650 -7.94 19.11 -3.67
N GLY A 651 -7.46 20.05 -2.84
CA GLY A 651 -6.55 19.71 -1.76
C GLY A 651 -7.19 18.77 -0.74
N THR A 652 -6.50 17.68 -0.42
CA THR A 652 -6.91 16.71 0.62
C THR A 652 -5.68 15.98 1.12
N HIS A 653 -5.72 15.44 2.35
CA HIS A 653 -4.64 14.63 2.90
C HIS A 653 -3.25 15.23 2.65
N GLY A 654 -3.06 16.52 2.97
CA GLY A 654 -1.76 17.20 2.82
C GLY A 654 -1.21 17.33 1.39
N SER A 655 -2.01 17.10 0.34
CA SER A 655 -1.56 17.13 -1.06
C SER A 655 -2.61 17.72 -2.02
N MET A 656 -2.15 18.46 -3.04
CA MET A 656 -2.99 18.99 -4.11
C MET A 656 -3.23 17.99 -5.24
N VAL A 657 -2.38 16.97 -5.35
CA VAL A 657 -2.39 15.95 -6.42
C VAL A 657 -2.93 14.60 -5.94
N ALA A 658 -3.36 14.49 -4.68
CA ALA A 658 -3.75 13.22 -4.07
C ALA A 658 -4.81 12.45 -4.87
N ARG A 659 -5.88 13.12 -5.29
CA ARG A 659 -6.94 12.48 -6.10
C ARG A 659 -6.43 11.98 -7.45
N ASP A 660 -5.61 12.79 -8.11
CA ASP A 660 -5.05 12.44 -9.42
C ASP A 660 -4.03 11.29 -9.32
N SER A 661 -3.25 11.24 -8.24
CA SER A 661 -2.16 10.30 -8.03
C SER A 661 -2.62 8.96 -7.42
N MET A 662 -3.50 9.03 -6.42
CA MET A 662 -3.95 7.87 -5.63
C MET A 662 -5.24 7.26 -6.14
N LEU A 663 -6.09 8.01 -6.85
CA LEU A 663 -7.37 7.52 -7.39
C LEU A 663 -7.42 7.65 -8.92
N GLY A 664 -6.26 7.92 -9.52
CA GLY A 664 -6.11 8.23 -10.93
C GLY A 664 -6.29 7.04 -11.88
N PRO A 665 -6.30 7.31 -13.18
CA PRO A 665 -6.52 6.31 -14.23
C PRO A 665 -5.40 5.27 -14.35
N LEU A 666 -4.26 5.42 -13.67
CA LEU A 666 -3.23 4.37 -13.62
C LEU A 666 -3.77 3.07 -13.02
N TYR A 667 -4.77 3.14 -12.13
CA TYR A 667 -5.47 1.96 -11.63
C TYR A 667 -6.05 1.08 -12.73
N LEU A 668 -6.43 1.64 -13.89
CA LEU A 668 -6.94 0.87 -15.02
C LEU A 668 -5.91 -0.12 -15.58
N VAL A 669 -4.61 0.13 -15.39
CA VAL A 669 -3.54 -0.81 -15.77
C VAL A 669 -3.50 -1.98 -14.77
N PHE A 670 -3.50 -1.67 -13.47
CA PHE A 670 -3.55 -2.70 -12.41
C PHE A 670 -4.82 -3.55 -12.48
N GLN A 671 -5.94 -2.92 -12.84
CA GLN A 671 -7.25 -3.54 -12.93
C GLN A 671 -7.52 -4.21 -14.28
N GLU A 672 -6.48 -4.42 -15.11
CA GLU A 672 -6.55 -5.16 -16.38
C GLU A 672 -7.52 -4.57 -17.42
N VAL A 673 -7.81 -3.26 -17.34
CA VAL A 673 -8.57 -2.52 -18.35
C VAL A 673 -7.64 -2.06 -19.47
N LEU A 674 -6.46 -1.57 -19.10
CA LEU A 674 -5.34 -1.22 -19.97
C LEU A 674 -4.23 -2.27 -19.87
N GLU A 675 -3.52 -2.49 -20.95
CA GLU A 675 -2.29 -3.31 -20.91
C GLU A 675 -1.08 -2.42 -20.54
N PRO A 676 -0.09 -2.92 -19.78
CA PRO A 676 1.03 -2.10 -19.30
C PRO A 676 1.89 -1.44 -20.38
N VAL A 677 1.90 -2.00 -21.60
CA VAL A 677 2.72 -1.52 -22.74
C VAL A 677 1.90 -0.70 -23.76
N GLU A 678 0.61 -0.47 -23.51
CA GLU A 678 -0.21 0.40 -24.37
C GLU A 678 0.27 1.87 -24.28
N PRO A 679 0.14 2.66 -25.36
CA PRO A 679 0.51 4.08 -25.36
C PRO A 679 -0.19 4.88 -24.25
N GLU A 680 -1.49 4.64 -24.02
CA GLU A 680 -2.23 5.31 -22.95
C GLU A 680 -1.60 5.06 -21.57
N ALA A 681 -1.13 3.84 -21.28
CA ALA A 681 -0.47 3.53 -20.01
C ALA A 681 0.87 4.27 -19.88
N ALA A 682 1.64 4.39 -20.96
CA ALA A 682 2.90 5.14 -20.98
C ALA A 682 2.68 6.63 -20.70
N PHE A 683 1.67 7.25 -21.34
CA PHE A 683 1.32 8.65 -21.08
C PHE A 683 0.96 8.90 -19.63
N LEU A 684 0.08 8.07 -19.06
CA LEU A 684 -0.34 8.19 -17.66
C LEU A 684 0.85 8.04 -16.70
N LEU A 685 1.77 7.12 -16.99
CA LEU A 685 2.96 6.89 -16.16
C LEU A 685 3.94 8.06 -16.21
N HIS A 686 4.18 8.64 -17.40
CA HIS A 686 5.02 9.82 -17.56
C HIS A 686 4.43 11.04 -16.84
N VAL A 687 3.14 11.32 -17.04
CA VAL A 687 2.43 12.42 -16.37
C VAL A 687 2.48 12.25 -14.85
N HIS A 688 2.25 11.03 -14.35
CA HIS A 688 2.29 10.75 -12.92
C HIS A 688 3.70 10.96 -12.34
N SER A 689 4.75 10.45 -13.01
CA SER A 689 6.12 10.63 -12.54
C SER A 689 6.55 12.10 -12.49
N GLU A 690 6.16 12.92 -13.47
CA GLU A 690 6.59 14.33 -13.57
C GLU A 690 5.79 15.25 -12.65
N LEU A 691 4.47 15.03 -12.54
CA LEU A 691 3.56 15.96 -11.85
C LEU A 691 3.27 15.54 -10.41
N MET A 692 3.33 14.24 -10.09
CA MET A 692 2.72 13.68 -8.89
C MET A 692 3.68 12.91 -7.99
N CYS A 693 4.94 12.77 -8.38
CA CYS A 693 5.95 12.04 -7.64
C CYS A 693 7.11 12.93 -7.20
N ILE A 694 7.75 12.54 -6.10
CA ILE A 694 9.10 12.99 -5.72
C ILE A 694 9.95 11.74 -5.58
N ARG A 695 11.08 11.66 -6.30
CA ARG A 695 11.92 10.44 -6.36
C ARG A 695 11.12 9.19 -6.73
N ASN A 696 10.18 9.33 -7.67
CA ASN A 696 9.23 8.29 -8.08
C ASN A 696 8.33 7.76 -6.96
N VAL A 697 8.06 8.55 -5.91
CA VAL A 697 7.12 8.19 -4.85
C VAL A 697 5.98 9.21 -4.81
N ALA A 698 4.74 8.73 -4.81
CA ALA A 698 3.56 9.56 -4.72
C ALA A 698 3.50 10.31 -3.38
N LEU A 699 2.93 11.52 -3.38
CA LEU A 699 2.82 12.32 -2.15
C LEU A 699 1.74 11.77 -1.22
N SER A 700 1.86 12.10 0.07
CA SER A 700 0.86 11.86 1.13
C SER A 700 0.70 10.40 1.58
N GLN A 701 0.06 9.52 0.78
CA GLN A 701 -0.19 8.11 1.07
C GLN A 701 0.31 7.25 -0.11
N PRO A 702 1.61 6.94 -0.14
CA PRO A 702 2.26 6.46 -1.36
C PRO A 702 1.82 5.06 -1.81
N TYR A 703 1.37 4.16 -0.92
CA TYR A 703 1.02 2.79 -1.34
C TYR A 703 -0.36 2.66 -1.97
N TYR A 704 -1.19 3.71 -1.91
CA TYR A 704 -2.33 3.82 -2.82
C TYR A 704 -1.90 4.00 -4.29
N SER A 705 -0.69 4.49 -4.56
CA SER A 705 -0.20 4.60 -5.94
C SER A 705 0.37 3.26 -6.42
N ILE A 706 -0.35 2.58 -7.32
CA ILE A 706 0.03 1.26 -7.84
C ILE A 706 1.07 1.30 -8.98
N HIS A 707 1.64 2.46 -9.30
CA HIS A 707 2.63 2.61 -10.37
C HIS A 707 3.91 1.75 -10.22
N PRO A 708 4.39 1.35 -9.01
CA PRO A 708 5.51 0.41 -8.91
C PRO A 708 5.21 -0.95 -9.54
N TRP A 709 3.95 -1.42 -9.43
CA TRP A 709 3.52 -2.65 -10.11
C TRP A 709 3.56 -2.50 -11.63
N VAL A 710 3.20 -1.32 -12.16
CA VAL A 710 3.25 -1.02 -13.60
C VAL A 710 4.69 -1.09 -14.10
N HIS A 711 5.66 -0.52 -13.37
CA HIS A 711 7.08 -0.64 -13.68
C HIS A 711 7.54 -2.10 -13.73
N LEU A 712 7.18 -2.91 -12.72
CA LEU A 712 7.48 -4.35 -12.73
C LEU A 712 6.90 -5.05 -13.95
N LYS A 713 5.63 -4.80 -14.30
CA LYS A 713 4.98 -5.39 -15.48
C LYS A 713 5.67 -5.01 -16.79
N ARG A 714 6.29 -3.82 -16.85
CA ARG A 714 7.04 -3.32 -18.01
C ARG A 714 8.51 -3.73 -18.01
N GLY A 715 9.01 -4.34 -16.93
CA GLY A 715 10.43 -4.69 -16.78
C GLY A 715 11.33 -3.49 -16.44
N GLU A 716 10.76 -2.38 -15.96
CA GLU A 716 11.47 -1.14 -15.62
C GLU A 716 12.04 -1.23 -14.19
N VAL A 717 13.15 -1.96 -14.02
CA VAL A 717 13.72 -2.31 -12.72
C VAL A 717 14.15 -1.09 -11.91
N LYS A 718 14.87 -0.14 -12.51
CA LYS A 718 15.38 1.04 -11.78
C LYS A 718 14.24 1.95 -11.31
N PRO A 719 13.25 2.33 -12.13
CA PRO A 719 12.05 3.03 -11.65
C PRO A 719 11.30 2.30 -10.54
N PHE A 720 11.16 0.97 -10.63
CA PHE A 720 10.57 0.16 -9.56
C PHE A 720 11.38 0.28 -8.26
N LEU A 721 12.69 0.00 -8.28
CA LEU A 721 13.55 0.05 -7.10
C LEU A 721 13.58 1.46 -6.49
N LYS A 722 13.53 2.50 -7.34
CA LYS A 722 13.44 3.89 -6.91
C LYS A 722 12.19 4.12 -6.06
N ALA A 723 11.02 3.73 -6.58
CA ALA A 723 9.75 3.87 -5.87
C ALA A 723 9.72 2.99 -4.61
N PHE A 724 10.13 1.72 -4.72
CA PHE A 724 10.12 0.73 -3.64
C PHE A 724 10.94 1.19 -2.43
N TYR A 725 12.23 1.47 -2.59
CA TYR A 725 13.08 1.83 -1.45
C TYR A 725 12.78 3.22 -0.89
N ASN A 726 12.45 4.21 -1.72
CA ASN A 726 12.09 5.55 -1.22
C ASN A 726 10.72 5.56 -0.52
N GLY A 727 9.74 4.80 -1.01
CA GLY A 727 8.44 4.63 -0.37
C GLY A 727 8.58 3.93 0.98
N LEU A 728 9.36 2.84 1.01
CA LEU A 728 9.70 2.09 2.22
C LEU A 728 10.40 2.94 3.27
N ALA A 729 11.57 3.50 2.93
CA ALA A 729 12.42 4.22 3.87
C ALA A 729 11.82 5.55 4.37
N GLY A 730 10.87 6.11 3.61
CA GLY A 730 10.21 7.37 3.91
C GLY A 730 8.91 7.26 4.70
N LEU A 731 8.27 6.08 4.75
CA LEU A 731 6.97 5.89 5.43
C LEU A 731 7.02 4.88 6.58
N ALA A 732 7.76 3.77 6.42
CA ALA A 732 7.89 2.75 7.45
C ALA A 732 8.76 3.24 8.61
N ASP A 733 8.43 2.79 9.82
CA ASP A 733 9.30 2.91 10.96
C ASP A 733 10.58 2.10 10.71
N ARG A 734 11.73 2.73 10.93
CA ARG A 734 13.02 2.16 10.54
C ARG A 734 13.52 1.08 11.51
N ASP A 735 12.96 1.05 12.71
CA ASP A 735 13.35 0.22 13.86
C ASP A 735 12.44 -1.00 14.04
N ILE A 736 11.12 -0.76 13.92
CA ILE A 736 10.08 -1.77 14.20
C ILE A 736 9.22 -2.10 12.97
N TYR A 737 9.54 -1.54 11.81
CA TYR A 737 9.00 -1.93 10.48
C TYR A 737 7.52 -1.67 10.19
N THR A 738 6.71 -1.28 11.18
CA THR A 738 5.32 -0.88 10.95
C THR A 738 5.19 0.41 10.13
N PHE A 739 4.02 0.66 9.55
CA PHE A 739 3.77 1.76 8.62
C PHE A 739 2.81 2.80 9.20
N TRP A 740 3.08 4.07 8.86
CA TRP A 740 2.10 5.15 8.97
C TRP A 740 1.20 5.18 7.74
N GLU A 741 -0.03 5.69 7.88
CA GLU A 741 -0.88 5.99 6.71
C GLU A 741 -0.35 7.18 5.90
N HIS A 742 0.14 8.21 6.59
CA HIS A 742 0.57 9.46 5.96
C HIS A 742 1.87 10.02 6.54
N TYR A 743 2.53 10.90 5.79
CA TYR A 743 3.78 11.58 6.18
C TYR A 743 3.69 12.61 7.33
N TRP A 744 2.56 12.72 8.03
CA TRP A 744 2.35 13.63 9.17
C TRP A 744 1.83 12.92 10.44
N HIS A 745 2.19 11.65 10.62
CA HIS A 745 1.86 10.83 11.81
C HIS A 745 0.35 10.63 12.05
N ALA A 746 -0.40 10.46 10.96
CA ALA A 746 -1.80 10.02 11.03
C ALA A 746 -1.86 8.50 10.91
N SER A 747 -2.68 7.88 11.76
CA SER A 747 -2.99 6.44 11.78
C SER A 747 -1.75 5.54 11.78
N PRO A 748 -1.12 5.29 12.94
CA PRO A 748 -0.01 4.33 13.02
C PRO A 748 -0.51 2.91 12.75
N HIS A 749 0.42 2.01 12.43
CA HIS A 749 0.13 0.61 12.14
C HIS A 749 -0.88 0.42 11.00
N LYS A 750 -0.76 1.23 9.95
CA LYS A 750 -1.62 1.15 8.76
C LYS A 750 -1.19 -0.05 7.92
N THR A 751 -1.82 -1.19 8.20
CA THR A 751 -1.54 -2.48 7.53
C THR A 751 -1.93 -2.51 6.06
N HIS A 752 -2.68 -1.53 5.54
CA HIS A 752 -2.87 -1.34 4.11
C HIS A 752 -1.55 -1.06 3.37
N GLU A 753 -0.78 -0.08 3.87
CA GLU A 753 0.50 0.32 3.27
C GLU A 753 1.50 -0.84 3.36
N GLU A 754 1.55 -1.49 4.53
CA GLU A 754 2.39 -2.66 4.76
C GLU A 754 1.99 -3.85 3.88
N GLY A 755 0.69 -4.11 3.71
CA GLY A 755 0.18 -5.14 2.81
C GLY A 755 0.62 -4.93 1.37
N TRP A 756 0.60 -3.68 0.87
CA TRP A 756 1.11 -3.38 -0.46
C TRP A 756 2.63 -3.51 -0.56
N PHE A 757 3.38 -3.09 0.45
CA PHE A 757 4.81 -3.36 0.53
C PHE A 757 5.10 -4.87 0.41
N LEU A 758 4.38 -5.69 1.18
CA LEU A 758 4.52 -7.14 1.17
C LEU A 758 4.15 -7.74 -0.19
N MET A 759 3.10 -7.24 -0.84
CA MET A 759 2.76 -7.63 -2.22
C MET A 759 3.81 -7.19 -3.24
N GLN A 760 4.44 -6.02 -3.07
CA GLN A 760 5.56 -5.59 -3.92
C GLN A 760 6.79 -6.49 -3.73
N CYS A 761 7.12 -6.87 -2.49
CA CYS A 761 8.15 -7.87 -2.22
C CYS A 761 7.80 -9.23 -2.83
N ARG A 762 6.53 -9.62 -2.78
CA ARG A 762 6.05 -10.82 -3.45
C ARG A 762 6.29 -10.72 -4.95
N TRP A 763 5.82 -9.66 -5.63
CA TRP A 763 5.94 -9.51 -7.08
C TRP A 763 7.38 -9.32 -7.59
N MET A 764 8.26 -8.69 -6.80
CA MET A 764 9.67 -8.57 -7.17
C MET A 764 10.38 -9.94 -7.15
N LEU A 765 9.93 -10.85 -6.27
CA LEU A 765 10.47 -12.21 -6.11
C LEU A 765 9.81 -13.20 -7.07
N TYR A 766 8.48 -13.19 -7.18
CA TYR A 766 7.72 -14.05 -8.10
C TYR A 766 6.37 -13.45 -8.50
N MET A 767 6.02 -13.56 -9.78
CA MET A 767 4.74 -13.10 -10.32
C MET A 767 4.25 -13.89 -11.52
N GLU A 768 2.94 -14.07 -11.62
CA GLU A 768 2.29 -14.81 -12.68
C GLU A 768 1.83 -13.89 -13.81
N GLU A 769 1.96 -14.40 -15.03
CA GLU A 769 1.52 -13.72 -16.24
C GLU A 769 1.00 -14.78 -17.22
N GLY A 770 -0.32 -14.96 -17.22
CA GLY A 770 -0.96 -16.04 -17.97
C GLY A 770 -0.47 -17.40 -17.47
N GLU A 771 0.15 -18.18 -18.36
CA GLU A 771 0.70 -19.51 -18.08
C GLU A 771 2.20 -19.46 -17.70
N THR A 772 2.76 -18.26 -17.49
CA THR A 772 4.17 -18.06 -17.14
C THR A 772 4.33 -17.66 -15.68
N LEU A 773 5.30 -18.27 -14.99
CA LEU A 773 5.81 -17.80 -13.70
C LEU A 773 7.11 -17.00 -13.91
N LYS A 774 7.10 -15.73 -13.52
CA LYS A 774 8.26 -14.83 -13.60
C LYS A 774 8.92 -14.72 -12.24
N LEU A 775 10.24 -14.86 -12.18
CA LEU A 775 11.03 -14.90 -10.95
C LEU A 775 12.09 -13.79 -10.96
N LEU A 776 12.29 -13.18 -9.79
CA LEU A 776 13.32 -12.17 -9.51
C LEU A 776 13.25 -10.91 -10.39
N ARG A 777 12.06 -10.60 -10.93
CA ARG A 777 11.88 -9.53 -11.93
C ARG A 777 12.32 -8.16 -11.43
N GLY A 778 12.18 -7.91 -10.12
CA GLY A 778 12.46 -6.62 -9.51
C GLY A 778 13.61 -6.62 -8.51
N VAL A 779 14.38 -7.70 -8.36
CA VAL A 779 15.47 -7.73 -7.36
C VAL A 779 16.65 -6.86 -7.82
N PRO A 780 17.31 -6.15 -6.90
CA PRO A 780 18.50 -5.38 -7.24
C PRO A 780 19.67 -6.33 -7.52
N ARG A 781 20.55 -5.96 -8.44
CA ARG A 781 21.70 -6.79 -8.84
C ARG A 781 22.66 -7.08 -7.68
N VAL A 782 22.70 -6.21 -6.67
CA VAL A 782 23.52 -6.38 -5.46
C VAL A 782 23.09 -7.60 -4.64
N TRP A 783 21.88 -8.13 -4.84
CA TRP A 783 21.45 -9.39 -4.22
C TRP A 783 22.11 -10.62 -4.83
N LEU A 784 22.76 -10.49 -5.98
CA LEU A 784 23.50 -11.55 -6.64
C LEU A 784 25.02 -11.32 -6.60
N GLU A 785 25.54 -10.54 -5.65
CA GLU A 785 27.00 -10.50 -5.41
C GLU A 785 27.53 -11.86 -4.94
N GLN A 786 28.84 -12.05 -5.06
CA GLN A 786 29.52 -13.30 -4.71
C GLN A 786 29.07 -13.85 -3.35
N GLY A 787 28.68 -15.13 -3.33
CA GLY A 787 28.31 -15.86 -2.13
C GLY A 787 26.91 -15.55 -1.59
N LYS A 788 26.18 -14.60 -2.19
CA LYS A 788 24.79 -14.31 -1.81
C LYS A 788 23.85 -15.39 -2.32
N GLN A 789 22.78 -15.60 -1.56
CA GLN A 789 21.75 -16.58 -1.84
C GLN A 789 20.36 -15.97 -1.66
N ILE A 790 19.43 -16.40 -2.50
CA ILE A 790 18.00 -16.14 -2.36
C ILE A 790 17.30 -17.49 -2.26
N SER A 791 16.47 -17.70 -1.23
CA SER A 791 15.70 -18.93 -1.09
C SER A 791 14.28 -18.66 -0.66
N LEU A 792 13.34 -19.32 -1.33
CA LEU A 792 11.93 -19.39 -0.99
C LEU A 792 11.55 -20.86 -0.81
N GLY A 793 10.97 -21.21 0.33
CA GLY A 793 10.42 -22.53 0.62
C GLY A 793 8.92 -22.45 0.82
N HIS A 794 8.16 -23.29 0.12
CA HIS A 794 6.69 -23.37 0.27
C HIS A 794 5.94 -22.05 0.04
N ALA A 795 6.47 -21.14 -0.78
CA ALA A 795 5.70 -20.01 -1.29
C ALA A 795 4.59 -20.51 -2.22
N VAL A 796 3.49 -19.78 -2.37
CA VAL A 796 2.33 -20.23 -3.17
C VAL A 796 2.13 -19.30 -4.36
N SER A 797 2.05 -19.91 -5.55
CA SER A 797 1.72 -19.25 -6.81
C SER A 797 0.34 -19.70 -7.31
N TYR A 798 -0.16 -19.11 -8.40
CA TYR A 798 -1.37 -19.65 -9.08
C TYR A 798 -1.17 -21.09 -9.61
N PHE A 799 0.08 -21.54 -9.67
CA PHE A 799 0.48 -22.90 -10.06
C PHE A 799 0.74 -23.78 -8.82
N GLY A 800 0.18 -23.43 -7.67
CA GLY A 800 0.39 -24.17 -6.42
C GLY A 800 1.71 -23.82 -5.71
N PRO A 801 2.11 -24.62 -4.71
CA PRO A 801 3.31 -24.36 -3.93
C PRO A 801 4.59 -24.50 -4.77
N ILE A 802 5.49 -23.55 -4.58
CA ILE A 802 6.80 -23.47 -5.25
C ILE A 802 7.92 -23.31 -4.23
N SER A 803 9.09 -23.84 -4.57
CA SER A 803 10.35 -23.52 -3.90
C SER A 803 11.35 -23.00 -4.92
N MET A 804 12.23 -22.11 -4.48
CA MET A 804 13.29 -21.54 -5.30
C MET A 804 14.58 -21.41 -4.48
N ARG A 805 15.72 -21.65 -5.12
CA ARG A 805 17.04 -21.37 -4.57
C ARG A 805 17.92 -20.77 -5.66
N ILE A 806 18.54 -19.64 -5.36
CA ILE A 806 19.48 -18.94 -6.24
C ILE A 806 20.81 -18.83 -5.50
N GLU A 807 21.89 -19.20 -6.16
CA GLU A 807 23.24 -19.09 -5.65
C GLU A 807 24.10 -18.29 -6.63
N SER A 808 24.73 -17.24 -6.11
CA SER A 808 25.69 -16.47 -6.90
C SER A 808 27.13 -16.88 -6.58
N ASP A 809 27.81 -17.39 -7.61
CA ASP A 809 29.23 -17.78 -7.59
C ASP A 809 29.99 -17.07 -8.73
N THR A 810 29.87 -15.76 -8.76
CA THR A 810 30.56 -14.85 -9.69
C THR A 810 32.09 -15.00 -9.71
N ASP A 811 32.73 -15.47 -8.63
CA ASP A 811 34.19 -15.75 -8.63
C ASP A 811 34.56 -16.90 -9.58
N ASN A 812 33.66 -17.87 -9.76
CA ASN A 812 33.78 -18.92 -10.75
C ASN A 812 32.97 -18.62 -12.02
N GLY A 813 32.52 -17.37 -12.18
CA GLY A 813 31.75 -16.90 -13.35
C GLY A 813 30.38 -17.56 -13.45
N ARG A 814 29.68 -17.87 -12.35
CA ARG A 814 28.40 -18.59 -12.39
C ARG A 814 27.31 -17.98 -11.54
N ILE A 815 26.07 -18.05 -12.02
CA ILE A 815 24.85 -17.89 -11.21
C ILE A 815 23.95 -19.09 -11.45
N ILE A 816 23.51 -19.74 -10.38
CA ILE A 816 22.74 -20.98 -10.40
C ILE A 816 21.34 -20.69 -9.87
N ALA A 817 20.31 -21.14 -10.57
CA ALA A 817 18.92 -21.03 -10.15
C ALA A 817 18.22 -22.39 -10.20
N GLU A 818 17.58 -22.75 -9.09
CA GLU A 818 16.77 -23.95 -8.92
C GLU A 818 15.34 -23.56 -8.58
N VAL A 819 14.37 -24.17 -9.28
CA VAL A 819 12.94 -23.95 -9.07
C VAL A 819 12.24 -25.30 -9.02
N GLN A 820 11.38 -25.50 -8.03
CA GLN A 820 10.60 -26.71 -7.84
C GLN A 820 9.12 -26.37 -7.68
N PHE A 821 8.27 -27.01 -8.47
CA PHE A 821 6.83 -27.05 -8.29
C PHE A 821 6.47 -28.29 -7.47
N HIS A 822 5.60 -28.13 -6.47
CA HIS A 822 5.18 -29.22 -5.57
C HIS A 822 3.78 -29.76 -5.89
N ASP A 823 3.14 -29.23 -6.94
CA ASP A 823 1.86 -29.69 -7.45
C ASP A 823 2.07 -30.34 -8.83
N ASP A 824 1.59 -31.58 -8.97
CA ASP A 824 1.73 -32.35 -10.21
C ASP A 824 0.67 -31.98 -11.27
N LEU A 825 -0.43 -31.36 -10.83
CA LEU A 825 -1.57 -31.01 -11.68
C LEU A 825 -1.55 -29.54 -12.09
N ARG A 826 -0.95 -28.68 -11.27
CA ARG A 826 -0.86 -27.24 -11.51
C ARG A 826 0.61 -26.85 -11.65
N ARG A 827 1.03 -26.51 -12.86
CA ARG A 827 2.39 -26.03 -13.15
C ARG A 827 2.32 -24.94 -14.21
N ALA A 828 3.27 -24.01 -14.14
CA ALA A 828 3.44 -23.05 -15.23
C ALA A 828 3.85 -23.79 -16.51
N GLU A 829 3.47 -23.30 -17.67
CA GLU A 829 4.04 -23.79 -18.93
C GLU A 829 5.47 -23.28 -19.11
N LYS A 830 5.71 -22.04 -18.66
CA LYS A 830 6.99 -21.35 -18.81
C LYS A 830 7.43 -20.73 -17.49
N VAL A 831 8.74 -20.65 -17.31
CA VAL A 831 9.39 -19.89 -16.23
C VAL A 831 10.34 -18.88 -16.85
N GLU A 832 10.23 -17.62 -16.44
CA GLU A 832 11.18 -16.55 -16.78
C GLU A 832 11.95 -16.18 -15.51
N ILE A 833 13.28 -16.29 -15.51
CA ILE A 833 14.12 -15.96 -14.34
C ILE A 833 15.07 -14.84 -14.71
N ARG A 834 14.96 -13.69 -14.04
CA ARG A 834 15.92 -12.60 -14.19
C ARG A 834 17.12 -12.84 -13.27
N LEU A 835 18.33 -12.96 -13.86
CA LEU A 835 19.58 -13.27 -13.15
C LEU A 835 20.65 -12.22 -13.51
N PRO A 836 20.52 -10.97 -13.04
CA PRO A 836 21.44 -9.89 -13.38
C PRO A 836 22.82 -10.12 -12.77
N HIS A 837 23.88 -10.01 -13.57
CA HIS A 837 25.23 -10.02 -13.02
C HIS A 837 25.49 -8.71 -12.24
N PRO A 838 26.07 -8.73 -11.02
CA PRO A 838 26.28 -7.53 -10.19
C PRO A 838 27.06 -6.41 -10.89
N GLN A 839 27.99 -6.79 -11.77
CA GLN A 839 28.81 -5.85 -12.56
C GLN A 839 28.24 -5.56 -13.96
N GLY A 840 27.04 -6.05 -14.29
CA GLY A 840 26.42 -5.86 -15.61
C GLY A 840 27.08 -6.65 -16.75
N LYS A 841 27.80 -7.74 -16.44
CA LYS A 841 28.33 -8.67 -17.44
C LYS A 841 27.18 -9.45 -18.09
N ARG A 842 27.33 -9.80 -19.37
CA ARG A 842 26.39 -10.65 -20.10
C ARG A 842 26.80 -12.11 -19.93
N ALA A 843 25.81 -12.99 -19.74
CA ALA A 843 26.09 -14.43 -19.74
C ALA A 843 26.56 -14.86 -21.13
N ILE A 844 27.63 -15.65 -21.19
CA ILE A 844 28.17 -16.22 -22.43
C ILE A 844 27.55 -17.58 -22.75
N ARG A 845 26.98 -18.25 -21.74
CA ARG A 845 26.34 -19.55 -21.88
C ARG A 845 25.22 -19.70 -20.85
N THR A 846 24.16 -20.39 -21.25
CA THR A 846 23.15 -20.94 -20.35
C THR A 846 23.15 -22.46 -20.45
N SER A 847 23.00 -23.17 -19.34
CA SER A 847 22.93 -24.64 -19.34
C SER A 847 21.64 -25.17 -19.99
N GLN A 848 20.55 -24.39 -19.94
CA GLN A 848 19.27 -24.67 -20.59
C GLN A 848 18.41 -23.40 -20.69
N GLY A 849 17.37 -23.45 -21.54
CA GLY A 849 16.51 -22.29 -21.81
C GLY A 849 17.17 -21.25 -22.72
N ASP A 850 16.43 -20.20 -23.01
CA ASP A 850 16.87 -19.11 -23.90
C ASP A 850 17.22 -17.87 -23.07
N TYR A 851 18.47 -17.41 -23.14
CA TYR A 851 18.93 -16.22 -22.43
C TYR A 851 18.76 -14.95 -23.27
N HIS A 852 18.07 -13.97 -22.71
CA HIS A 852 17.78 -12.68 -23.33
C HIS A 852 18.67 -11.60 -22.69
N GLU A 853 19.68 -11.14 -23.41
CA GLU A 853 20.70 -10.23 -22.87
C GLU A 853 20.16 -8.86 -22.46
N GLU A 854 19.16 -8.33 -23.17
CA GLU A 854 18.59 -7.00 -22.94
C GLU A 854 17.85 -6.92 -21.60
N THR A 855 17.25 -8.04 -21.19
CA THR A 855 16.43 -8.15 -19.98
C THR A 855 17.11 -8.99 -18.89
N GLU A 856 18.32 -9.49 -19.12
CA GLU A 856 19.07 -10.37 -18.20
C GLU A 856 18.23 -11.58 -17.72
N THR A 857 17.38 -12.11 -18.62
CA THR A 857 16.34 -13.09 -18.27
C THR A 857 16.56 -14.37 -19.05
N VAL A 858 16.43 -15.52 -18.38
CA VAL A 858 16.39 -16.83 -19.02
C VAL A 858 14.96 -17.37 -19.05
N VAL A 859 14.52 -17.84 -20.22
CA VAL A 859 13.18 -18.39 -20.46
C VAL A 859 13.27 -19.90 -20.59
N LEU A 860 12.50 -20.62 -19.77
CA LEU A 860 12.51 -22.08 -19.71
C LEU A 860 11.09 -22.64 -19.86
N THR A 861 10.96 -23.79 -20.52
CA THR A 861 9.73 -24.59 -20.49
C THR A 861 9.77 -25.53 -19.30
N VAL A 862 8.67 -25.65 -18.55
CA VAL A 862 8.62 -26.53 -17.37
C VAL A 862 8.51 -27.99 -17.81
N ASN A 863 9.38 -28.84 -17.27
CA ASN A 863 9.41 -30.27 -17.59
C ASN A 863 8.41 -31.09 -16.77
N ALA A 864 8.23 -32.35 -17.15
CA ALA A 864 7.33 -33.28 -16.46
C ALA A 864 7.73 -33.60 -15.01
N SER A 865 8.98 -33.35 -14.59
CA SER A 865 9.38 -33.52 -13.19
C SER A 865 9.04 -32.30 -12.31
N GLY A 866 8.69 -31.14 -12.90
CA GLY A 866 8.38 -29.93 -12.15
C GLY A 866 9.62 -29.30 -11.48
N THR A 867 10.82 -29.69 -11.89
CA THR A 867 12.09 -29.19 -11.34
C THR A 867 12.94 -28.62 -12.45
N ILE A 868 13.42 -27.39 -12.26
CA ILE A 868 14.23 -26.64 -13.20
C ILE A 868 15.53 -26.26 -12.51
N GLN A 869 16.65 -26.48 -13.17
CA GLN A 869 17.97 -26.01 -12.72
C GLN A 869 18.71 -25.34 -13.88
N VAL A 870 18.97 -24.05 -13.79
CA VAL A 870 19.68 -23.30 -14.83
C VAL A 870 20.96 -22.68 -14.27
N ILE A 871 22.03 -22.74 -15.07
CA ILE A 871 23.33 -22.16 -14.76
C ILE A 871 23.63 -21.15 -15.87
N LEU A 872 23.85 -19.89 -15.50
CA LEU A 872 24.41 -18.89 -16.39
C LEU A 872 25.92 -18.80 -16.13
N ASP A 873 26.72 -18.99 -17.17
CA ASP A 873 28.17 -18.76 -17.13
C ASP A 873 28.51 -17.36 -17.67
N PHE A 874 29.44 -16.68 -17.02
CA PHE A 874 29.95 -15.34 -17.30
C PHE A 874 31.47 -15.40 -17.45
N GLU A 875 32.05 -14.45 -18.20
CA GLU A 875 33.52 -14.28 -18.33
C GLU A 875 34.19 -13.67 -17.10
#